data_AF-A0A6A7A4V4-F1
#
_entry.id   AF-A0A6A7A4V4-F1
#
_cell.length_a   1.000
_cell.length_b   1.000
_cell.length_c   1.000
_cell.angle_alpha   90.00
_cell.angle_beta   90.00
_cell.angle_gamma   90.00
#
_symmetry.space_group_name_H-M   'P 1'
#
loop_
_entity.id
_entity.type
_entity.pdbx_description
1 polymer ?
#
loop_
_entity_poly.entity_id
_entity_poly.type
_entity_poly.pdbx_seq_one_letter_code
_entity_poly.pdbx_strand_id
1 'polypeptide(L)'
;MSPAFSRLASQYFNNDAPWYRERIPFFESSDKDITDVYYYRWKIFRAHQRDLGPNGFISTEFLDDVGWQTAPWASLNDATGFHLLEGRWSRDRRFKEDYATFILGPNSNTRQFSESMAASVWQGYLVDGVAEDAIARLDAMQTVFNAWSDSFDTSKGLYYVEPIRDATEYTISSIDASNGTDGFFGGNSFRPSINSYQYANAKAIASLASLKGGMDSTVETYNSRAASIKSRTQETLWNTTFEHFIDRYQVNNAFVKYWNPIRGRELVGMVPWTHGLPDDTSEYAQAWQHVLNSSELAGEHGLRTVEPSFQYYMRQYRYEGTEPECQWNGPVWPFQTTQVISGLANFLNDYKNGVATGVVNAADHTRMLKQYAQLHYNPERGGILDLEEDYYPDTGYPIVGLKRSPHYFHSGYIDLILSGLVGIRASADDILEVNPLAATISYFRADRVMYHGHEIAVQWDADGSRYGPAGLQIEVDGKVVASSPTLTRLKVPLARTTPAPIERRIAKSIQLSSTTAYPKGSVSIGGVDARSIYGSIDGRIWFFPETDVANGWSTPIGNGTELWFQVDFGANTSISAADLAFFADEGQGFDVPEMYRIQVASGDAWVDASEAKYGKLVANGITEVGWARATSSKVRLVFTPQSGKKVRLVEFKIF
;
A
#
# COMPACT_ATOMS: atom_id res chain seq x y z
N MET A 1 3.94 6.62 26.17
CA MET A 1 2.96 7.15 25.19
C MET A 1 2.27 8.37 25.78
N SER A 2 2.14 9.47 25.04
CA SER A 2 1.42 10.65 25.52
C SER A 2 -0.09 10.36 25.67
N PRO A 3 -0.81 11.04 26.58
CA PRO A 3 -2.26 10.90 26.70
C PRO A 3 -3.03 11.22 25.40
N ALA A 4 -2.49 12.10 24.55
CA ALA A 4 -3.12 12.48 23.29
C ALA A 4 -3.20 11.30 22.29
N PHE A 5 -2.13 10.52 22.14
CA PHE A 5 -2.11 9.39 21.19
C PHE A 5 -2.93 8.20 21.66
N SER A 6 -3.01 7.97 22.98
CA SER A 6 -3.93 6.96 23.49
C SER A 6 -5.38 7.32 23.16
N ARG A 7 -5.75 8.61 23.12
CA ARG A 7 -7.09 9.03 22.69
C ARG A 7 -7.31 8.81 21.19
N LEU A 8 -6.38 9.21 20.33
CA LEU A 8 -6.49 9.00 18.87
C LEU A 8 -6.61 7.51 18.53
N ALA A 9 -5.80 6.66 19.18
CA ALA A 9 -5.89 5.21 18.97
C ALA A 9 -7.27 4.66 19.33
N SER A 10 -7.79 5.01 20.50
CA SER A 10 -9.14 4.59 20.93
C SER A 10 -10.23 5.16 20.03
N GLN A 11 -10.13 6.42 19.61
CA GLN A 11 -11.11 7.09 18.74
C GLN A 11 -11.24 6.39 17.38
N TYR A 12 -10.12 6.08 16.73
CA TYR A 12 -10.14 5.58 15.36
C TYR A 12 -10.21 4.05 15.26
N PHE A 13 -9.72 3.33 16.27
CA PHE A 13 -9.59 1.86 16.21
C PHE A 13 -10.35 1.11 17.30
N ASN A 14 -10.98 1.79 18.26
CA ASN A 14 -11.78 1.18 19.33
C ASN A 14 -11.01 0.04 20.04
N ASN A 15 -11.62 -1.14 20.13
CA ASN A 15 -11.06 -2.32 20.77
C ASN A 15 -9.79 -2.85 20.07
N ASP A 16 -9.58 -2.47 18.81
CA ASP A 16 -8.45 -2.90 18.01
C ASP A 16 -7.21 -1.98 18.18
N ALA A 17 -7.36 -0.88 18.91
CA ALA A 17 -6.32 0.09 19.22
C ALA A 17 -4.98 -0.51 19.74
N PRO A 18 -4.95 -1.61 20.53
CA PRO A 18 -3.69 -2.21 20.97
C PRO A 18 -2.74 -2.58 19.82
N TRP A 19 -3.24 -3.08 18.69
CA TRP A 19 -2.39 -3.42 17.55
C TRP A 19 -1.71 -2.19 16.95
N TYR A 20 -2.49 -1.11 16.75
CA TYR A 20 -2.03 0.14 16.12
C TYR A 20 -1.07 0.92 17.01
N ARG A 21 -1.34 0.99 18.32
CA ARG A 21 -0.53 1.75 19.29
C ARG A 21 0.94 1.40 19.26
N GLU A 22 1.29 0.15 18.97
CA GLU A 22 2.68 -0.29 18.92
C GLU A 22 3.28 -0.23 17.51
N ARG A 23 2.45 -0.02 16.48
CA ARG A 23 2.85 -0.25 15.08
C ARG A 23 2.83 0.98 14.19
N ILE A 24 2.05 2.00 14.51
CA ILE A 24 1.89 3.15 13.61
C ILE A 24 2.40 4.46 14.22
N PRO A 25 2.87 5.41 13.41
CA PRO A 25 2.93 6.82 13.79
C PRO A 25 1.51 7.37 13.96
N PHE A 26 1.37 8.41 14.77
CA PHE A 26 0.12 9.12 14.98
C PHE A 26 0.18 10.49 14.31
N PHE A 27 -0.93 10.90 13.69
CA PHE A 27 -1.01 12.17 12.98
C PHE A 27 -2.34 12.86 13.26
N GLU A 28 -2.30 14.17 13.49
CA GLU A 28 -3.49 15.00 13.44
C GLU A 28 -3.16 16.33 12.75
N SER A 29 -4.16 16.95 12.11
CA SER A 29 -4.02 18.28 11.50
C SER A 29 -5.27 19.14 11.67
N SER A 30 -5.19 20.39 11.23
CA SER A 30 -6.34 21.29 11.16
C SER A 30 -7.35 20.92 10.08
N ASP A 31 -7.02 19.97 9.19
CA ASP A 31 -7.97 19.41 8.24
C ASP A 31 -8.44 18.03 8.71
N LYS A 32 -9.76 17.92 8.94
CA LYS A 32 -10.36 16.71 9.48
C LYS A 32 -10.33 15.56 8.47
N ASP A 33 -10.57 15.84 7.18
CA ASP A 33 -10.61 14.81 6.14
C ASP A 33 -9.24 14.16 6.00
N ILE A 34 -8.17 14.97 6.00
CA ILE A 34 -6.79 14.46 5.96
C ILE A 34 -6.49 13.58 7.18
N THR A 35 -6.94 14.00 8.36
CA THR A 35 -6.71 13.26 9.61
C THR A 35 -7.47 11.93 9.64
N ASP A 36 -8.76 11.94 9.28
CA ASP A 36 -9.58 10.74 9.28
C ASP A 36 -9.08 9.70 8.27
N VAL A 37 -8.72 10.16 7.06
CA VAL A 37 -8.21 9.29 5.99
C VAL A 37 -6.87 8.70 6.37
N TYR A 38 -5.98 9.45 7.05
CA TYR A 38 -4.72 8.88 7.58
C TYR A 38 -4.96 7.63 8.43
N TYR A 39 -5.92 7.68 9.36
CA TYR A 39 -6.23 6.53 10.22
C TYR A 39 -7.00 5.43 9.50
N TYR A 40 -7.89 5.78 8.57
CA TYR A 40 -8.54 4.81 7.70
C TYR A 40 -7.54 4.04 6.84
N ARG A 41 -6.52 4.71 6.31
CA ARG A 41 -5.47 4.09 5.50
C ARG A 41 -4.58 3.15 6.29
N TRP A 42 -4.40 3.38 7.60
CA TRP A 42 -3.82 2.37 8.49
C TRP A 42 -4.74 1.15 8.71
N LYS A 43 -6.08 1.31 8.66
CA LYS A 43 -7.01 0.16 8.66
C LYS A 43 -6.86 -0.67 7.39
N ILE A 44 -6.80 -0.02 6.21
CA ILE A 44 -6.52 -0.70 4.94
C ILE A 44 -5.16 -1.41 5.05
N PHE A 45 -4.09 -0.71 5.42
CA PHE A 45 -2.75 -1.32 5.54
C PHE A 45 -2.80 -2.60 6.37
N ARG A 46 -3.42 -2.57 7.56
CA ARG A 46 -3.58 -3.75 8.41
C ARG A 46 -4.39 -4.86 7.74
N ALA A 47 -5.56 -4.55 7.19
CA ALA A 47 -6.47 -5.52 6.61
C ALA A 47 -5.80 -6.32 5.48
N HIS A 48 -4.88 -5.69 4.77
CA HIS A 48 -4.14 -6.28 3.66
C HIS A 48 -2.83 -6.97 4.09
N GLN A 49 -2.46 -6.98 5.38
CA GLN A 49 -1.30 -7.76 5.86
C GLN A 49 -1.67 -9.24 6.01
N ARG A 50 -1.57 -9.99 4.91
CA ARG A 50 -1.81 -11.44 4.91
C ARG A 50 -0.60 -12.18 5.47
N ASP A 51 -0.83 -12.97 6.51
CA ASP A 51 0.16 -13.87 7.10
C ASP A 51 0.29 -15.14 6.24
N LEU A 52 1.51 -15.44 5.80
CA LEU A 52 1.86 -16.61 5.01
C LEU A 52 2.52 -17.72 5.84
N GLY A 53 2.40 -17.65 7.17
CA GLY A 53 3.00 -18.57 8.11
C GLY A 53 4.53 -18.51 8.04
N PRO A 54 5.22 -19.63 7.76
CA PRO A 54 6.68 -19.64 7.65
C PRO A 54 7.26 -18.71 6.57
N ASN A 55 6.47 -18.30 5.59
CA ASN A 55 6.91 -17.41 4.50
C ASN A 55 6.82 -15.91 4.84
N GLY A 56 6.40 -15.55 6.06
CA GLY A 56 6.30 -14.16 6.49
C GLY A 56 4.97 -13.51 6.13
N PHE A 57 4.96 -12.23 5.77
CA PHE A 57 3.78 -11.45 5.42
C PHE A 57 3.84 -10.93 3.98
N ILE A 58 2.68 -10.68 3.40
CA ILE A 58 2.53 -9.87 2.19
C ILE A 58 1.49 -8.77 2.41
N SER A 59 1.59 -7.70 1.62
CA SER A 59 0.46 -6.79 1.40
C SER A 59 -0.32 -7.23 0.17
N THR A 60 -1.60 -7.60 0.34
CA THR A 60 -2.49 -7.92 -0.78
C THR A 60 -3.08 -6.65 -1.37
N GLU A 61 -3.53 -6.72 -2.61
CA GLU A 61 -4.21 -5.60 -3.29
C GLU A 61 -5.72 -5.60 -3.04
N PHE A 62 -6.34 -6.77 -3.19
CA PHE A 62 -7.74 -7.03 -2.84
C PHE A 62 -7.83 -7.72 -1.47
N LEU A 63 -8.94 -7.51 -0.76
CA LEU A 63 -9.26 -8.25 0.46
C LEU A 63 -9.50 -9.72 0.15
N ASP A 64 -10.42 -9.96 -0.78
CA ASP A 64 -10.77 -11.29 -1.30
C ASP A 64 -9.88 -11.71 -2.47
N ASP A 65 -9.76 -13.02 -2.67
CA ASP A 65 -8.99 -13.59 -3.76
C ASP A 65 -9.63 -13.29 -5.14
N VAL A 66 -8.84 -12.75 -6.07
CA VAL A 66 -9.23 -12.51 -7.47
C VAL A 66 -8.60 -13.52 -8.42
N GLY A 67 -9.18 -13.69 -9.62
CA GLY A 67 -8.79 -14.76 -10.56
C GLY A 67 -7.39 -14.62 -11.20
N TRP A 68 -6.83 -13.41 -11.22
CA TRP A 68 -5.55 -13.10 -11.88
C TRP A 68 -4.37 -12.94 -10.92
N GLN A 69 -4.59 -13.12 -9.61
CA GLN A 69 -3.50 -13.11 -8.63
C GLN A 69 -2.67 -14.39 -8.67
N THR A 70 -1.43 -14.31 -8.21
CA THR A 70 -0.61 -15.52 -8.04
C THR A 70 -1.11 -16.30 -6.81
N ALA A 71 -1.75 -17.46 -7.07
CA ALA A 71 -2.22 -18.39 -6.05
C ALA A 71 -1.10 -19.32 -5.54
N PRO A 72 -1.10 -19.73 -4.27
CA PRO A 72 -2.15 -19.50 -3.26
C PRO A 72 -1.96 -18.22 -2.43
N TRP A 73 -0.97 -17.39 -2.74
CA TRP A 73 -0.54 -16.30 -1.85
C TRP A 73 -1.41 -15.06 -1.92
N ALA A 74 -2.16 -14.84 -3.01
CA ALA A 74 -2.80 -13.57 -3.32
C ALA A 74 -1.82 -12.44 -3.63
N SER A 75 -0.77 -12.79 -4.38
CA SER A 75 0.28 -11.86 -4.78
C SER A 75 -0.04 -11.20 -6.13
N LEU A 76 0.00 -9.87 -6.13
CA LEU A 76 0.00 -8.98 -7.30
C LEU A 76 1.13 -7.96 -7.09
N ASN A 77 1.92 -7.67 -8.13
CA ASN A 77 3.16 -6.90 -7.97
C ASN A 77 3.08 -5.42 -8.39
N ASP A 78 2.00 -5.02 -9.06
CA ASP A 78 1.71 -3.66 -9.54
C ASP A 78 1.71 -2.60 -8.43
N ALA A 79 1.03 -2.84 -7.31
CA ALA A 79 0.95 -1.88 -6.19
C ALA A 79 2.08 -2.04 -5.16
N THR A 80 3.04 -2.96 -5.37
CA THR A 80 4.12 -3.25 -4.41
C THR A 80 4.89 -2.00 -3.99
N GLY A 81 5.12 -1.08 -4.92
CA GLY A 81 5.82 0.17 -4.61
C GLY A 81 5.09 0.99 -3.55
N PHE A 82 3.76 1.12 -3.68
CA PHE A 82 2.95 1.84 -2.68
C PHE A 82 2.90 1.11 -1.35
N HIS A 83 2.69 -0.22 -1.38
CA HIS A 83 2.64 -1.02 -0.15
C HIS A 83 3.92 -0.90 0.69
N LEU A 84 5.09 -0.98 0.04
CA LEU A 84 6.38 -0.82 0.73
C LEU A 84 6.60 0.62 1.24
N LEU A 85 6.13 1.63 0.50
CA LEU A 85 6.22 3.04 0.91
C LEU A 85 5.23 3.40 2.02
N GLU A 86 4.07 2.78 2.10
CA GLU A 86 3.18 2.88 3.27
C GLU A 86 3.82 2.16 4.46
N GLY A 87 4.27 0.93 4.25
CA GLY A 87 4.83 0.05 5.28
C GLY A 87 6.16 0.52 5.85
N ARG A 88 6.93 1.36 5.16
CA ARG A 88 8.20 1.91 5.70
C ARG A 88 8.02 2.77 6.94
N TRP A 89 6.82 3.26 7.18
CA TRP A 89 6.46 4.05 8.36
C TRP A 89 5.95 3.18 9.51
N SER A 90 5.68 1.90 9.27
CA SER A 90 5.34 0.95 10.32
C SER A 90 6.53 0.78 11.26
N ARG A 91 6.27 0.93 12.56
CA ARG A 91 7.23 0.68 13.64
C ARG A 91 7.58 -0.80 13.74
N ASP A 92 6.63 -1.66 13.37
CA ASP A 92 6.87 -3.09 13.17
C ASP A 92 7.38 -3.31 11.76
N ARG A 93 8.72 -3.42 11.65
CA ARG A 93 9.43 -3.54 10.38
C ARG A 93 9.12 -4.86 9.68
N ARG A 94 8.54 -5.85 10.37
CA ARG A 94 8.25 -7.17 9.81
C ARG A 94 7.39 -7.10 8.56
N PHE A 95 6.34 -6.27 8.55
CA PHE A 95 5.42 -6.18 7.42
C PHE A 95 6.12 -5.75 6.13
N LYS A 96 6.99 -4.74 6.21
CA LYS A 96 7.80 -4.29 5.06
C LYS A 96 8.87 -5.32 4.69
N GLU A 97 9.61 -5.83 5.66
CA GLU A 97 10.78 -6.69 5.41
C GLU A 97 10.41 -8.09 4.92
N ASP A 98 9.38 -8.71 5.52
CA ASP A 98 8.88 -10.01 5.07
C ASP A 98 8.24 -9.86 3.68
N TYR A 99 7.46 -8.78 3.43
CA TYR A 99 6.84 -8.55 2.12
C TYR A 99 7.89 -8.30 1.02
N ALA A 100 8.89 -7.46 1.26
CA ALA A 100 9.99 -7.23 0.32
C ALA A 100 10.75 -8.52 0.01
N THR A 101 10.93 -9.39 1.01
CA THR A 101 11.58 -10.69 0.85
C THR A 101 10.71 -11.66 0.04
N PHE A 102 9.41 -11.72 0.32
CA PHE A 102 8.48 -12.57 -0.41
C PHE A 102 8.32 -12.14 -1.87
N ILE A 103 8.05 -10.86 -2.11
CA ILE A 103 7.68 -10.37 -3.45
C ILE A 103 8.84 -10.45 -4.45
N LEU A 104 10.09 -10.33 -3.99
CA LEU A 104 11.31 -10.54 -4.78
C LEU A 104 11.76 -12.03 -4.78
N GLY A 105 11.08 -12.88 -4.02
CA GLY A 105 11.38 -14.30 -3.89
C GLY A 105 10.77 -15.14 -5.02
N PRO A 106 11.09 -16.45 -5.04
CA PRO A 106 10.68 -17.36 -6.12
C PRO A 106 9.18 -17.69 -6.14
N ASN A 107 8.44 -17.36 -5.07
CA ASN A 107 7.00 -17.66 -4.94
C ASN A 107 6.11 -16.52 -5.47
N SER A 108 6.70 -15.46 -6.02
CA SER A 108 6.00 -14.29 -6.54
C SER A 108 6.19 -14.16 -8.05
N ASN A 109 5.18 -13.61 -8.74
CA ASN A 109 5.35 -13.15 -10.11
C ASN A 109 5.88 -11.70 -10.11
N THR A 110 7.21 -11.58 -10.17
CA THR A 110 7.93 -10.29 -10.07
C THR A 110 7.74 -9.36 -11.27
N ARG A 111 7.14 -9.83 -12.37
CA ARG A 111 6.99 -9.07 -13.62
C ARG A 111 5.61 -9.25 -14.28
N GLN A 112 4.59 -9.62 -13.50
CA GLN A 112 3.21 -9.63 -13.99
C GLN A 112 2.86 -8.23 -14.51
N PHE A 113 3.19 -7.24 -13.69
CA PHE A 113 3.12 -5.82 -14.01
C PHE A 113 4.48 -5.14 -13.90
N SER A 114 4.63 -3.98 -14.53
CA SER A 114 5.77 -3.09 -14.37
C SER A 114 5.89 -2.63 -12.93
N GLU A 115 7.12 -2.40 -12.47
CA GLU A 115 7.39 -2.33 -11.04
C GLU A 115 8.57 -1.42 -10.69
N SER A 116 8.51 -0.82 -9.50
CA SER A 116 9.60 -0.04 -8.87
C SER A 116 10.02 -0.62 -7.51
N MET A 117 10.06 -1.96 -7.40
CA MET A 117 10.31 -2.68 -6.13
C MET A 117 11.68 -2.39 -5.55
N ALA A 118 12.75 -2.41 -6.36
CA ALA A 118 14.10 -2.13 -5.88
C ALA A 118 14.21 -0.69 -5.35
N ALA A 119 13.59 0.27 -6.05
CA ALA A 119 13.48 1.66 -5.59
C ALA A 119 12.76 1.75 -4.23
N SER A 120 11.69 0.98 -4.05
CA SER A 120 10.89 0.99 -2.82
C SER A 120 11.63 0.36 -1.63
N VAL A 121 12.43 -0.69 -1.85
CA VAL A 121 13.32 -1.24 -0.81
C VAL A 121 14.38 -0.23 -0.40
N TRP A 122 15.01 0.46 -1.36
CA TRP A 122 15.94 1.55 -1.07
C TRP A 122 15.27 2.66 -0.23
N GLN A 123 14.07 3.09 -0.63
CA GLN A 123 13.29 4.09 0.10
C GLN A 123 12.91 3.64 1.53
N GLY A 124 12.72 2.34 1.75
CA GLY A 124 12.54 1.78 3.08
C GLY A 124 13.79 1.87 3.96
N TYR A 125 14.96 1.61 3.37
CA TYR A 125 16.26 1.76 4.04
C TYR A 125 16.54 3.23 4.41
N LEU A 126 16.16 4.18 3.55
CA LEU A 126 16.33 5.61 3.85
C LEU A 126 15.57 6.05 5.12
N VAL A 127 14.54 5.31 5.54
CA VAL A 127 13.74 5.60 6.74
C VAL A 127 14.26 4.82 7.94
N ASP A 128 14.44 3.50 7.86
CA ASP A 128 14.83 2.72 9.04
C ASP A 128 16.34 2.67 9.30
N GLY A 129 17.16 2.97 8.28
CA GLY A 129 18.61 3.03 8.36
C GLY A 129 19.32 1.67 8.43
N VAL A 130 18.63 0.53 8.21
CA VAL A 130 19.21 -0.81 8.35
C VAL A 130 19.68 -1.35 7.01
N ALA A 131 20.98 -1.18 6.75
CA ALA A 131 21.58 -1.51 5.46
C ALA A 131 21.52 -3.01 5.16
N GLU A 132 21.76 -3.86 6.17
CA GLU A 132 21.86 -5.31 6.03
C GLU A 132 20.57 -5.91 5.46
N ASP A 133 19.42 -5.43 5.92
CA ASP A 133 18.11 -5.90 5.48
C ASP A 133 17.90 -5.58 3.98
N ALA A 134 18.18 -4.35 3.55
CA ALA A 134 18.04 -3.96 2.15
C ALA A 134 19.06 -4.67 1.23
N ILE A 135 20.31 -4.80 1.68
CA ILE A 135 21.39 -5.47 0.96
C ILE A 135 21.10 -6.96 0.75
N ALA A 136 20.44 -7.63 1.70
CA ALA A 136 20.11 -9.05 1.59
C ALA A 136 19.28 -9.40 0.34
N ARG A 137 18.58 -8.42 -0.25
CA ARG A 137 17.74 -8.58 -1.45
C ARG A 137 18.39 -8.06 -2.74
N LEU A 138 19.61 -7.53 -2.68
CA LEU A 138 20.28 -6.90 -3.82
C LEU A 138 20.44 -7.84 -5.03
N ASP A 139 20.74 -9.11 -4.80
CA ASP A 139 20.88 -10.09 -5.89
C ASP A 139 19.54 -10.36 -6.58
N ALA A 140 18.46 -10.53 -5.81
CA ALA A 140 17.12 -10.69 -6.35
C ALA A 140 16.65 -9.47 -7.16
N MET A 141 16.95 -8.25 -6.68
CA MET A 141 16.66 -7.01 -7.43
C MET A 141 17.40 -6.97 -8.77
N GLN A 142 18.67 -7.38 -8.80
CA GLN A 142 19.43 -7.47 -10.05
C GLN A 142 18.81 -8.51 -11.00
N THR A 143 18.37 -9.66 -10.48
CA THR A 143 17.66 -10.68 -11.26
C THR A 143 16.38 -10.13 -11.89
N VAL A 144 15.52 -9.48 -11.10
CA VAL A 144 14.26 -8.89 -11.60
C VAL A 144 14.53 -7.82 -12.66
N PHE A 145 15.44 -6.88 -12.38
CA PHE A 145 15.81 -5.83 -13.32
C PHE A 145 16.30 -6.41 -14.66
N ASN A 146 17.21 -7.39 -14.60
CA ASN A 146 17.79 -7.97 -15.81
C ASN A 146 16.79 -8.81 -16.60
N ALA A 147 15.79 -9.41 -15.94
CA ALA A 147 14.74 -10.18 -16.61
C ALA A 147 13.86 -9.31 -17.52
N TRP A 148 13.74 -8.00 -17.28
CA TRP A 148 13.05 -7.06 -18.17
C TRP A 148 13.75 -6.84 -19.52
N SER A 149 14.88 -7.49 -19.81
CA SER A 149 15.54 -7.42 -21.11
C SER A 149 14.65 -7.86 -22.29
N ASP A 150 13.65 -8.71 -22.03
CA ASP A 150 12.66 -9.14 -23.02
C ASP A 150 11.67 -8.04 -23.42
N SER A 151 11.59 -6.96 -22.64
CA SER A 151 10.69 -5.82 -22.82
C SER A 151 11.50 -4.52 -23.08
N PHE A 152 12.74 -4.65 -23.57
CA PHE A 152 13.65 -3.54 -23.88
C PHE A 152 14.00 -3.49 -25.37
N ASP A 153 13.68 -2.39 -26.04
CA ASP A 153 14.06 -2.18 -27.45
C ASP A 153 15.45 -1.53 -27.51
N THR A 154 16.46 -2.34 -27.82
CA THR A 154 17.85 -1.89 -27.92
C THR A 154 18.08 -0.83 -29.00
N SER A 155 17.25 -0.79 -30.05
CA SER A 155 17.37 0.22 -31.12
C SER A 155 16.87 1.60 -30.69
N LYS A 156 16.03 1.65 -29.65
CA LYS A 156 15.49 2.90 -29.07
C LYS A 156 16.08 3.26 -27.73
N GLY A 157 16.63 2.27 -27.01
CA GLY A 157 17.14 2.41 -25.66
C GLY A 157 16.04 2.62 -24.63
N LEU A 158 14.86 2.05 -24.84
CA LEU A 158 13.68 2.23 -23.99
C LEU A 158 12.98 0.89 -23.73
N TYR A 159 12.37 0.80 -22.55
CA TYR A 159 11.44 -0.27 -22.20
C TYR A 159 10.06 0.00 -22.78
N TYR A 160 9.36 -1.08 -23.12
CA TYR A 160 7.99 -1.04 -23.63
C TYR A 160 7.15 -2.15 -23.03
N VAL A 161 5.87 -1.87 -22.84
CA VAL A 161 4.86 -2.84 -22.40
C VAL A 161 3.52 -2.50 -23.03
N GLU A 162 2.61 -3.44 -23.05
CA GLU A 162 1.19 -3.15 -23.23
C GLU A 162 0.62 -2.53 -21.94
N PRO A 163 -0.43 -1.69 -22.03
CA PRO A 163 -0.92 -0.94 -20.88
C PRO A 163 -1.45 -1.79 -19.72
N ILE A 164 -2.02 -2.96 -20.00
CA ILE A 164 -2.47 -3.89 -18.95
C ILE A 164 -1.29 -4.42 -18.12
N ARG A 165 -0.10 -4.59 -18.72
CA ARG A 165 1.13 -4.92 -17.96
C ARG A 165 1.70 -3.74 -17.18
N ASP A 166 1.13 -2.54 -17.32
CA ASP A 166 1.37 -1.40 -16.45
C ASP A 166 0.27 -1.20 -15.40
N ALA A 167 -0.68 -2.14 -15.30
CA ALA A 167 -1.93 -2.01 -14.54
C ALA A 167 -2.77 -0.79 -14.97
N THR A 168 -2.76 -0.50 -16.29
CA THR A 168 -3.42 0.68 -16.90
C THR A 168 -4.12 0.32 -18.22
N GLU A 169 -4.94 -0.72 -18.23
CA GLU A 169 -5.72 -1.13 -19.41
C GLU A 169 -6.62 -0.01 -19.96
N TYR A 170 -6.92 -0.06 -21.26
CA TYR A 170 -7.71 0.98 -21.95
C TYR A 170 -7.09 2.39 -21.96
N THR A 171 -5.78 2.49 -22.17
CA THR A 171 -5.13 3.78 -22.48
C THR A 171 -5.32 4.16 -23.95
N ILE A 172 -4.95 5.39 -24.32
CA ILE A 172 -4.93 5.86 -25.71
C ILE A 172 -4.17 4.86 -26.60
N SER A 173 -3.06 4.31 -26.10
CA SER A 173 -2.20 3.42 -26.89
C SER A 173 -2.89 2.12 -27.32
N SER A 174 -3.56 1.40 -26.42
CA SER A 174 -4.28 0.16 -26.74
C SER A 174 -5.57 0.44 -27.51
N ILE A 175 -6.28 1.51 -27.15
CA ILE A 175 -7.52 1.92 -27.83
C ILE A 175 -7.26 2.29 -29.29
N ASP A 176 -6.25 3.11 -29.57
CA ASP A 176 -5.95 3.51 -30.95
C ASP A 176 -5.40 2.34 -31.77
N ALA A 177 -4.60 1.45 -31.15
CA ALA A 177 -4.09 0.25 -31.82
C ALA A 177 -5.20 -0.72 -32.26
N SER A 178 -6.40 -0.62 -31.68
CA SER A 178 -7.60 -1.37 -32.07
C SER A 178 -8.56 -0.58 -32.97
N ASN A 179 -8.22 0.67 -33.34
CA ASN A 179 -9.15 1.62 -33.99
C ASN A 179 -10.39 1.95 -33.13
N GLY A 180 -10.23 1.96 -31.82
CA GLY A 180 -11.30 2.32 -30.89
C GLY A 180 -12.36 1.23 -30.66
N THR A 181 -12.11 -0.02 -31.05
CA THR A 181 -13.06 -1.12 -30.85
C THR A 181 -12.81 -1.93 -29.58
N ASP A 182 -11.60 -1.88 -29.05
CA ASP A 182 -11.12 -2.56 -27.84
C ASP A 182 -10.01 -1.72 -27.18
N GLY A 183 -9.49 -2.13 -26.04
CA GLY A 183 -8.29 -1.57 -25.42
C GLY A 183 -7.77 -2.37 -24.23
N PHE A 184 -8.28 -3.58 -23.98
CA PHE A 184 -7.86 -4.41 -22.85
C PHE A 184 -6.43 -4.95 -23.07
N PHE A 185 -6.18 -5.52 -24.25
CA PHE A 185 -4.87 -6.02 -24.66
C PHE A 185 -4.25 -5.18 -25.78
N GLY A 186 -2.94 -5.36 -25.99
CA GLY A 186 -2.21 -4.79 -27.12
C GLY A 186 -1.81 -3.33 -26.91
N GLY A 187 -1.45 -2.64 -27.98
CA GLY A 187 -0.96 -1.26 -27.89
C GLY A 187 0.40 -1.11 -27.21
N ASN A 188 1.28 -2.12 -27.29
CA ASN A 188 2.63 -2.03 -26.72
C ASN A 188 3.28 -0.69 -27.07
N SER A 189 3.76 0.00 -26.05
CA SER A 189 4.26 1.36 -26.16
C SER A 189 5.46 1.58 -25.23
N PHE A 190 6.33 2.50 -25.65
CA PHE A 190 7.38 3.07 -24.81
C PHE A 190 6.73 4.08 -23.87
N ARG A 191 6.39 3.63 -22.66
CA ARG A 191 5.61 4.40 -21.68
C ARG A 191 6.53 5.15 -20.69
N PRO A 192 6.18 6.39 -20.27
CA PRO A 192 6.88 7.11 -19.20
C PRO A 192 6.95 6.34 -17.88
N SER A 193 5.93 5.52 -17.56
CA SER A 193 5.86 4.63 -16.38
C SER A 193 7.04 3.68 -16.29
N ILE A 194 7.07 2.60 -17.09
CA ILE A 194 8.09 1.54 -16.97
C ILE A 194 9.51 2.08 -17.10
N ASN A 195 9.74 3.09 -17.96
CA ASN A 195 11.05 3.72 -18.09
C ASN A 195 11.45 4.48 -16.81
N SER A 196 10.51 5.18 -16.17
CA SER A 196 10.76 5.82 -14.87
C SER A 196 10.99 4.79 -13.76
N TYR A 197 10.26 3.67 -13.77
CA TYR A 197 10.45 2.61 -12.79
C TYR A 197 11.81 1.92 -12.93
N GLN A 198 12.22 1.59 -14.16
CA GLN A 198 13.53 0.99 -14.42
C GLN A 198 14.67 1.99 -14.13
N TYR A 199 14.49 3.29 -14.41
CA TYR A 199 15.42 4.33 -13.95
C TYR A 199 15.60 4.30 -12.42
N ALA A 200 14.49 4.27 -11.68
CA ALA A 200 14.50 4.26 -10.21
C ALA A 200 15.14 2.99 -9.65
N ASN A 201 14.76 1.83 -10.19
CA ASN A 201 15.32 0.54 -9.80
C ASN A 201 16.82 0.46 -10.07
N ALA A 202 17.29 0.96 -11.22
CA ALA A 202 18.72 0.99 -11.52
C ALA A 202 19.49 1.86 -10.52
N LYS A 203 18.99 3.06 -10.18
CA LYS A 203 19.60 3.90 -9.15
C LYS A 203 19.63 3.25 -7.78
N ALA A 204 18.57 2.57 -7.40
CA ALA A 204 18.47 1.88 -6.12
C ALA A 204 19.48 0.73 -6.02
N ILE A 205 19.59 -0.09 -7.07
CA ILE A 205 20.57 -1.18 -7.15
C ILE A 205 22.00 -0.63 -7.08
N ALA A 206 22.31 0.43 -7.82
CA ALA A 206 23.63 1.08 -7.75
C ALA A 206 23.94 1.61 -6.35
N SER A 207 22.95 2.23 -5.70
CA SER A 207 23.10 2.79 -4.35
C SER A 207 23.34 1.69 -3.30
N LEU A 208 22.59 0.59 -3.37
CA LEU A 208 22.77 -0.56 -2.48
C LEU A 208 24.08 -1.31 -2.74
N ALA A 209 24.50 -1.44 -4.01
CA ALA A 209 25.80 -2.03 -4.36
C ALA A 209 26.97 -1.18 -3.82
N SER A 210 26.85 0.16 -3.90
CA SER A 210 27.81 1.07 -3.30
C SER A 210 27.84 0.94 -1.78
N LEU A 211 26.67 0.82 -1.14
CA LEU A 211 26.54 0.65 0.31
C LEU A 211 27.14 -0.67 0.80
N LYS A 212 26.96 -1.77 0.05
CA LYS A 212 27.56 -3.08 0.36
C LYS A 212 29.09 -3.08 0.23
N GLY A 213 29.63 -2.25 -0.67
CA GLY A 213 31.06 -2.20 -0.99
C GLY A 213 31.54 -3.40 -1.81
N GLY A 214 32.70 -3.24 -2.47
CA GLY A 214 33.31 -4.30 -3.29
C GLY A 214 32.53 -4.66 -4.57
N MET A 215 31.63 -3.78 -5.03
CA MET A 215 30.75 -4.00 -6.19
C MET A 215 30.84 -2.87 -7.23
N ASP A 216 32.03 -2.30 -7.42
CA ASP A 216 32.24 -1.10 -8.26
C ASP A 216 31.71 -1.29 -9.69
N SER A 217 31.87 -2.48 -10.28
CA SER A 217 31.33 -2.80 -11.61
C SER A 217 29.81 -2.80 -11.67
N THR A 218 29.13 -3.27 -10.63
CA THR A 218 27.67 -3.20 -10.51
C THR A 218 27.22 -1.74 -10.35
N VAL A 219 27.91 -0.96 -9.52
CA VAL A 219 27.62 0.48 -9.35
C VAL A 219 27.72 1.20 -10.69
N GLU A 220 28.82 1.03 -11.42
CA GLU A 220 29.02 1.65 -12.73
C GLU A 220 27.97 1.20 -13.75
N THR A 221 27.70 -0.11 -13.84
CA THR A 221 26.73 -0.68 -14.78
C THR A 221 25.33 -0.09 -14.58
N TYR A 222 24.84 -0.09 -13.34
CA TYR A 222 23.48 0.36 -13.06
C TYR A 222 23.34 1.88 -13.10
N ASN A 223 24.37 2.65 -12.70
CA ASN A 223 24.38 4.10 -12.92
C ASN A 223 24.36 4.46 -14.41
N SER A 224 25.14 3.76 -15.24
CA SER A 224 25.16 3.96 -16.69
C SER A 224 23.80 3.65 -17.33
N ARG A 225 23.14 2.56 -16.91
CA ARG A 225 21.78 2.23 -17.34
C ARG A 225 20.77 3.30 -16.93
N ALA A 226 20.79 3.75 -15.68
CA ALA A 226 19.93 4.82 -15.21
C ALA A 226 20.13 6.11 -16.03
N ALA A 227 21.39 6.52 -16.25
CA ALA A 227 21.71 7.71 -17.06
C ALA A 227 21.20 7.57 -18.51
N SER A 228 21.36 6.39 -19.11
CA SER A 228 20.88 6.09 -20.46
C SER A 228 19.35 6.18 -20.54
N ILE A 229 18.63 5.54 -19.62
CA ILE A 229 17.16 5.57 -19.58
C ILE A 229 16.66 7.00 -19.38
N LYS A 230 17.25 7.76 -18.43
CA LYS A 230 16.92 9.17 -18.20
C LYS A 230 17.08 10.00 -19.47
N SER A 231 18.25 9.91 -20.12
CA SER A 231 18.53 10.64 -21.35
C SER A 231 17.51 10.32 -22.44
N ARG A 232 17.26 9.03 -22.72
CA ARG A 232 16.32 8.60 -23.76
C ARG A 232 14.88 8.99 -23.47
N THR A 233 14.44 8.88 -22.22
CA THR A 233 13.08 9.28 -21.79
C THR A 233 12.86 10.76 -22.09
N GLN A 234 13.79 11.61 -21.67
CA GLN A 234 13.75 13.06 -21.90
C GLN A 234 13.84 13.45 -23.37
N GLU A 235 14.73 12.81 -24.13
CA GLU A 235 14.93 13.14 -25.54
C GLU A 235 13.74 12.74 -26.42
N THR A 236 13.07 11.63 -26.09
CA THR A 236 12.15 10.99 -27.04
C THR A 236 10.71 10.89 -26.58
N LEU A 237 10.46 10.80 -25.26
CA LEU A 237 9.10 10.78 -24.73
C LEU A 237 8.61 12.18 -24.36
N TRP A 238 9.50 13.14 -24.12
CA TRP A 238 9.07 14.54 -24.06
C TRP A 238 8.54 15.01 -25.42
N ASN A 239 7.33 15.55 -25.43
CA ASN A 239 6.70 16.07 -26.63
C ASN A 239 6.53 17.59 -26.50
N THR A 240 7.18 18.36 -27.35
CA THR A 240 7.18 19.83 -27.30
C THR A 240 5.87 20.46 -27.78
N THR A 241 5.00 19.72 -28.48
CA THR A 241 3.66 20.20 -28.85
C THR A 241 2.70 20.04 -27.67
N PHE A 242 2.79 18.92 -26.96
CA PHE A 242 1.96 18.66 -25.79
C PHE A 242 2.55 19.25 -24.49
N GLU A 243 3.82 19.65 -24.48
CA GLU A 243 4.59 20.06 -23.29
C GLU A 243 4.47 19.03 -22.15
N HIS A 244 4.60 17.75 -22.51
CA HIS A 244 4.35 16.62 -21.62
C HIS A 244 5.16 15.39 -22.04
N PHE A 245 5.36 14.44 -21.12
CA PHE A 245 5.88 13.12 -21.47
C PHE A 245 4.77 12.24 -22.05
N ILE A 246 4.97 11.73 -23.25
CA ILE A 246 3.98 11.06 -24.10
C ILE A 246 4.51 9.71 -24.54
N ASP A 247 3.66 8.68 -24.45
CA ASP A 247 3.95 7.35 -24.97
C ASP A 247 4.26 7.37 -26.47
N ARG A 248 5.11 6.45 -26.90
CA ARG A 248 5.30 6.14 -28.33
C ARG A 248 4.96 4.71 -28.62
N TYR A 249 4.28 4.43 -29.74
CA TYR A 249 3.96 3.06 -30.12
C TYR A 249 5.23 2.23 -30.37
N GLN A 250 5.31 1.06 -29.77
CA GLN A 250 6.28 0.01 -30.11
C GLN A 250 5.72 -0.95 -31.18
N VAL A 251 4.41 -0.92 -31.41
CA VAL A 251 3.74 -1.67 -32.48
C VAL A 251 3.58 -0.87 -33.77
N ASN A 252 3.41 -1.58 -34.88
CA ASN A 252 3.02 -1.03 -36.18
C ASN A 252 1.90 -1.88 -36.77
N ASN A 253 0.74 -1.28 -37.05
CA ASN A 253 -0.40 -1.96 -37.66
C ASN A 253 -1.16 -1.01 -38.62
N ALA A 254 -2.40 -1.36 -38.99
CA ALA A 254 -3.21 -0.56 -39.91
C ALA A 254 -3.64 0.81 -39.35
N PHE A 255 -3.61 1.00 -38.03
CA PHE A 255 -4.17 2.16 -37.32
C PHE A 255 -3.08 3.01 -36.65
N VAL A 256 -2.03 2.37 -36.16
CA VAL A 256 -0.90 3.03 -35.46
C VAL A 256 0.42 2.67 -36.10
N LYS A 257 1.38 3.58 -36.03
CA LYS A 257 2.71 3.41 -36.63
C LYS A 257 3.77 3.37 -35.55
N TYR A 258 4.73 2.45 -35.71
CA TYR A 258 5.88 2.35 -34.82
C TYR A 258 6.54 3.72 -34.65
N TRP A 259 6.94 4.01 -33.42
CA TRP A 259 7.62 5.22 -33.00
C TRP A 259 6.80 6.51 -33.02
N ASN A 260 5.60 6.53 -33.59
CA ASN A 260 4.74 7.71 -33.48
C ASN A 260 4.29 7.92 -32.02
N PRO A 261 4.15 9.18 -31.57
CA PRO A 261 3.55 9.45 -30.26
C PRO A 261 2.06 9.07 -30.28
N ILE A 262 1.53 8.71 -29.12
CA ILE A 262 0.07 8.72 -28.91
C ILE A 262 -0.46 10.15 -29.05
N ARG A 263 -1.77 10.28 -29.29
CA ARG A 263 -2.39 11.54 -29.70
C ARG A 263 -3.03 12.36 -28.57
N GLY A 264 -2.58 12.20 -27.33
CA GLY A 264 -3.08 12.96 -26.18
C GLY A 264 -2.23 12.78 -24.94
N ARG A 265 -2.41 13.67 -23.95
CA ARG A 265 -1.75 13.55 -22.64
C ARG A 265 -2.49 12.54 -21.78
N GLU A 266 -1.70 11.68 -21.16
CA GLU A 266 -2.14 10.79 -20.09
C GLU A 266 -1.42 11.19 -18.80
N LEU A 267 -2.07 11.02 -17.67
CA LEU A 267 -1.51 11.38 -16.35
C LEU A 267 -0.22 10.61 -16.03
N VAL A 268 -0.02 9.44 -16.65
CA VAL A 268 1.22 8.65 -16.58
C VAL A 268 2.47 9.46 -16.97
N GLY A 269 2.32 10.49 -17.82
CA GLY A 269 3.42 11.39 -18.18
C GLY A 269 3.96 12.22 -17.00
N MET A 270 3.28 12.24 -15.85
CA MET A 270 3.77 12.86 -14.61
C MET A 270 4.61 11.91 -13.73
N VAL A 271 4.58 10.60 -14.01
CA VAL A 271 5.34 9.59 -13.24
C VAL A 271 6.86 9.82 -13.22
N PRO A 272 7.52 10.40 -14.24
CA PRO A 272 8.95 10.73 -14.16
C PRO A 272 9.35 11.53 -12.90
N TRP A 273 8.53 12.48 -12.43
CA TRP A 273 8.83 13.26 -11.21
C TRP A 273 8.71 12.44 -9.91
N THR A 274 7.87 11.40 -9.90
CA THR A 274 7.78 10.45 -8.76
C THR A 274 9.12 9.84 -8.40
N HIS A 275 10.00 9.68 -9.39
CA HIS A 275 11.32 9.06 -9.23
C HIS A 275 12.49 10.02 -9.42
N GLY A 276 12.22 11.33 -9.56
CA GLY A 276 13.25 12.34 -9.79
C GLY A 276 14.01 12.16 -11.10
N LEU A 277 13.33 11.70 -12.16
CA LEU A 277 13.94 11.44 -13.46
C LEU A 277 14.24 12.73 -14.23
N PRO A 278 13.28 13.67 -14.44
CA PRO A 278 13.52 14.84 -15.27
C PRO A 278 14.65 15.72 -14.74
N ASP A 279 15.30 16.45 -15.64
CA ASP A 279 16.22 17.53 -15.32
C ASP A 279 15.45 18.74 -14.78
N ASP A 280 16.10 19.54 -13.94
CA ASP A 280 15.49 20.71 -13.33
C ASP A 280 15.50 21.91 -14.29
N THR A 281 14.53 21.93 -15.21
CA THR A 281 14.35 22.95 -16.24
C THR A 281 12.98 23.61 -16.17
N SER A 282 12.89 24.86 -16.62
CA SER A 282 11.62 25.57 -16.74
C SER A 282 10.69 24.98 -17.81
N GLU A 283 11.26 24.30 -18.82
CA GLU A 283 10.51 23.64 -19.89
C GLU A 283 9.70 22.47 -19.34
N TYR A 284 10.35 21.55 -18.62
CA TYR A 284 9.65 20.40 -18.03
C TYR A 284 8.65 20.83 -16.96
N ALA A 285 8.90 21.93 -16.24
CA ALA A 285 7.96 22.47 -15.28
C ALA A 285 6.60 22.85 -15.88
N GLN A 286 6.50 23.14 -17.18
CA GLN A 286 5.23 23.51 -17.81
C GLN A 286 4.20 22.39 -17.80
N ALA A 287 4.62 21.12 -17.75
CA ALA A 287 3.69 19.97 -17.69
C ALA A 287 2.73 20.05 -16.48
N TRP A 288 3.17 20.68 -15.37
CA TRP A 288 2.33 20.87 -14.19
C TRP A 288 1.12 21.77 -14.44
N GLN A 289 1.13 22.63 -15.47
CA GLN A 289 -0.05 23.43 -15.85
C GLN A 289 -1.24 22.53 -16.19
N HIS A 290 -1.00 21.41 -16.88
CA HIS A 290 -2.04 20.49 -17.31
C HIS A 290 -2.74 19.78 -16.14
N VAL A 291 -1.98 19.51 -15.07
CA VAL A 291 -2.48 18.91 -13.81
C VAL A 291 -3.35 19.90 -13.01
N LEU A 292 -3.22 21.20 -13.27
CA LEU A 292 -4.01 22.25 -12.63
C LEU A 292 -5.19 22.73 -13.49
N ASN A 293 -5.19 22.43 -14.79
CA ASN A 293 -6.17 22.94 -15.73
C ASN A 293 -7.43 22.06 -15.77
N SER A 294 -8.58 22.67 -15.45
CA SER A 294 -9.88 22.00 -15.36
C SER A 294 -10.38 21.43 -16.68
N SER A 295 -9.89 21.96 -17.80
CA SER A 295 -10.20 21.49 -19.16
C SER A 295 -9.29 20.36 -19.63
N GLU A 296 -8.25 20.04 -18.85
CA GLU A 296 -7.23 19.02 -19.15
C GLU A 296 -7.26 17.94 -18.06
N LEU A 297 -6.18 17.73 -17.30
CA LEU A 297 -6.06 16.62 -16.35
C LEU A 297 -6.74 16.90 -14.99
N ALA A 298 -7.09 18.14 -14.66
CA ALA A 298 -7.69 18.47 -13.36
C ALA A 298 -9.22 18.24 -13.34
N GLY A 299 -9.68 17.17 -12.70
CA GLY A 299 -11.10 16.92 -12.42
C GLY A 299 -11.60 17.64 -11.17
N GLU A 300 -12.92 17.71 -11.03
CA GLU A 300 -13.59 18.28 -9.86
C GLU A 300 -13.39 17.41 -8.61
N HIS A 301 -13.29 16.10 -8.80
CA HIS A 301 -13.11 15.09 -7.76
C HIS A 301 -11.82 14.27 -7.91
N GLY A 302 -10.77 14.85 -8.52
CA GLY A 302 -9.45 14.22 -8.62
C GLY A 302 -8.77 14.44 -9.97
N LEU A 303 -7.68 13.71 -10.24
CA LEU A 303 -6.93 13.84 -11.48
C LEU A 303 -7.39 12.81 -12.51
N ARG A 304 -7.72 13.27 -13.72
CA ARG A 304 -8.11 12.40 -14.84
C ARG A 304 -6.90 11.65 -15.35
N THR A 305 -7.06 10.35 -15.60
CA THR A 305 -6.03 9.52 -16.26
C THR A 305 -5.75 9.96 -17.70
N VAL A 306 -6.73 10.53 -18.40
CA VAL A 306 -6.63 11.06 -19.78
C VAL A 306 -7.43 12.36 -19.90
N GLU A 307 -7.00 13.26 -20.79
CA GLU A 307 -7.71 14.52 -21.04
C GLU A 307 -9.08 14.35 -21.73
N PRO A 308 -10.07 15.19 -21.40
CA PRO A 308 -11.40 15.18 -22.03
C PRO A 308 -11.41 15.37 -23.56
N SER A 309 -10.33 15.90 -24.15
CA SER A 309 -10.22 16.06 -25.60
C SER A 309 -10.00 14.75 -26.36
N PHE A 310 -9.69 13.65 -25.65
CA PHE A 310 -9.55 12.35 -26.29
C PHE A 310 -10.91 11.82 -26.77
N GLN A 311 -10.97 11.37 -28.03
CA GLN A 311 -12.22 10.91 -28.67
C GLN A 311 -12.96 9.81 -27.90
N TYR A 312 -12.23 8.96 -27.18
CA TYR A 312 -12.80 7.85 -26.40
C TYR A 312 -12.71 8.11 -24.89
N TYR A 313 -12.63 9.38 -24.47
CA TYR A 313 -12.62 9.77 -23.07
C TYR A 313 -13.83 9.19 -22.32
N MET A 314 -13.59 8.55 -21.17
CA MET A 314 -14.60 7.89 -20.32
C MET A 314 -15.46 6.82 -21.03
N ARG A 315 -15.05 6.35 -22.21
CA ARG A 315 -15.78 5.31 -22.92
C ARG A 315 -15.62 3.98 -22.18
N GLN A 316 -16.72 3.35 -21.82
CA GLN A 316 -16.72 2.01 -21.24
C GLN A 316 -16.53 0.97 -22.34
N TYR A 317 -15.43 0.22 -22.26
CA TYR A 317 -15.20 -1.03 -22.98
C TYR A 317 -15.57 -2.19 -22.06
N ARG A 318 -15.82 -3.37 -22.63
CA ARG A 318 -16.31 -4.52 -21.85
C ARG A 318 -15.52 -5.77 -22.16
N TYR A 319 -15.13 -6.48 -21.12
CA TYR A 319 -14.56 -7.83 -21.20
C TYR A 319 -15.36 -8.84 -20.36
N GLU A 320 -16.17 -8.42 -19.37
CA GLU A 320 -17.07 -9.28 -18.60
C GLU A 320 -18.44 -8.63 -18.30
N GLY A 321 -19.55 -9.37 -18.50
CA GLY A 321 -20.88 -8.95 -18.03
C GLY A 321 -21.45 -7.63 -18.60
N THR A 322 -22.26 -6.94 -17.78
CA THR A 322 -22.98 -5.70 -18.15
C THR A 322 -22.67 -4.48 -17.28
N GLU A 323 -22.00 -4.69 -16.14
CA GLU A 323 -21.61 -3.63 -15.22
C GLU A 323 -20.45 -2.80 -15.80
N PRO A 324 -20.25 -1.55 -15.35
CA PRO A 324 -19.02 -0.81 -15.64
C PRO A 324 -17.79 -1.56 -15.13
N GLU A 325 -16.67 -1.40 -15.84
CA GLU A 325 -15.40 -2.08 -15.55
C GLU A 325 -14.25 -1.07 -15.48
N CYS A 326 -13.05 -1.56 -15.11
CA CYS A 326 -11.85 -0.76 -14.94
C CYS A 326 -11.43 -0.13 -16.27
N GLN A 327 -11.33 1.20 -16.33
CA GLN A 327 -10.86 1.91 -17.54
C GLN A 327 -9.84 2.99 -17.18
N TRP A 328 -8.82 3.16 -18.01
CA TRP A 328 -7.79 4.19 -17.84
C TRP A 328 -7.83 5.29 -18.91
N ASN A 329 -8.96 5.47 -19.58
CA ASN A 329 -9.19 6.48 -20.61
C ASN A 329 -9.88 7.75 -20.08
N GLY A 330 -9.72 8.10 -18.80
CA GLY A 330 -10.37 9.27 -18.23
C GLY A 330 -10.68 9.25 -16.73
N PRO A 331 -11.04 8.10 -16.12
CA PRO A 331 -11.39 8.05 -14.69
C PRO A 331 -10.29 8.56 -13.78
N VAL A 332 -10.65 8.90 -12.54
CA VAL A 332 -9.69 9.17 -11.46
C VAL A 332 -9.29 7.84 -10.84
N TRP A 333 -8.00 7.57 -10.81
CA TRP A 333 -7.43 6.40 -10.14
C TRP A 333 -6.58 6.82 -8.94
N PRO A 334 -6.85 6.32 -7.72
CA PRO A 334 -6.00 6.48 -6.55
C PRO A 334 -4.53 6.09 -6.81
N PHE A 335 -4.29 5.08 -7.64
CA PHE A 335 -2.97 4.63 -8.06
C PHE A 335 -2.15 5.76 -8.69
N GLN A 336 -2.64 6.39 -9.78
CA GLN A 336 -1.91 7.49 -10.43
C GLN A 336 -1.99 8.79 -9.63
N THR A 337 -3.08 9.03 -8.88
CA THR A 337 -3.18 10.17 -7.95
C THR A 337 -2.05 10.13 -6.93
N THR A 338 -1.75 8.95 -6.36
CA THR A 338 -0.62 8.73 -5.45
C THR A 338 0.71 9.11 -6.11
N GLN A 339 0.92 8.66 -7.35
CA GLN A 339 2.16 8.94 -8.08
C GLN A 339 2.32 10.44 -8.33
N VAL A 340 1.29 11.13 -8.82
CA VAL A 340 1.38 12.56 -9.14
C VAL A 340 1.60 13.41 -7.89
N ILE A 341 0.91 13.13 -6.79
CA ILE A 341 1.13 13.88 -5.53
C ILE A 341 2.53 13.61 -4.98
N SER A 342 3.02 12.36 -5.05
CA SER A 342 4.41 12.02 -4.70
C SER A 342 5.42 12.77 -5.57
N GLY A 343 5.20 12.80 -6.89
CA GLY A 343 6.03 13.52 -7.85
C GLY A 343 6.02 15.03 -7.62
N LEU A 344 4.87 15.60 -7.23
CA LEU A 344 4.76 17.01 -6.89
C LEU A 344 5.54 17.33 -5.62
N ALA A 345 5.48 16.46 -4.61
CA ALA A 345 6.28 16.62 -3.40
C ALA A 345 7.79 16.61 -3.71
N ASN A 346 8.25 15.74 -4.61
CA ASN A 346 9.63 15.72 -5.07
C ASN A 346 9.98 16.97 -5.90
N PHE A 347 9.11 17.39 -6.82
CA PHE A 347 9.28 18.63 -7.60
C PHE A 347 9.50 19.84 -6.69
N LEU A 348 8.60 20.05 -5.73
CA LEU A 348 8.66 21.16 -4.79
C LEU A 348 9.88 21.12 -3.85
N ASN A 349 10.52 19.95 -3.70
CA ASN A 349 11.70 19.79 -2.85
C ASN A 349 13.02 19.89 -3.62
N ASP A 350 13.07 19.35 -4.83
CA ASP A 350 14.33 19.00 -5.50
C ASP A 350 14.54 19.76 -6.82
N TYR A 351 13.50 20.41 -7.37
CA TYR A 351 13.51 21.08 -8.68
C TYR A 351 13.45 22.60 -8.53
N LYS A 352 14.56 23.22 -8.11
CA LYS A 352 14.61 24.65 -7.76
C LYS A 352 14.30 25.55 -8.95
N ASN A 353 14.82 25.25 -10.14
CA ASN A 353 14.59 26.05 -11.34
C ASN A 353 13.13 25.90 -11.80
N GLY A 354 12.59 24.68 -11.74
CA GLY A 354 11.19 24.40 -12.03
C GLY A 354 10.25 25.14 -11.08
N VAL A 355 10.49 25.06 -9.76
CA VAL A 355 9.69 25.77 -8.74
C VAL A 355 9.76 27.28 -8.94
N ALA A 356 10.91 27.83 -9.35
CA ALA A 356 11.07 29.26 -9.61
C ALA A 356 10.18 29.79 -10.77
N THR A 357 9.63 28.92 -11.62
CA THR A 357 8.65 29.31 -12.65
C THR A 357 7.32 29.74 -12.06
N GLY A 358 6.98 29.30 -10.84
CA GLY A 358 5.71 29.59 -10.19
C GLY A 358 4.49 28.85 -10.76
N VAL A 359 4.69 27.88 -11.67
CA VAL A 359 3.60 27.11 -12.31
C VAL A 359 2.75 26.33 -11.30
N VAL A 360 3.39 25.76 -10.28
CA VAL A 360 2.75 24.99 -9.21
C VAL A 360 3.47 25.24 -7.89
N ASN A 361 2.74 25.19 -6.77
CA ASN A 361 3.29 25.49 -5.44
C ASN A 361 2.75 24.56 -4.33
N ALA A 362 3.18 24.78 -3.09
CA ALA A 362 2.79 23.96 -1.94
C ALA A 362 1.29 24.04 -1.57
N ALA A 363 0.58 25.13 -1.92
CA ALA A 363 -0.86 25.23 -1.73
C ALA A 363 -1.59 24.31 -2.73
N ASP A 364 -1.11 24.19 -3.96
CA ASP A 364 -1.64 23.23 -4.94
C ASP A 364 -1.44 21.78 -4.47
N HIS A 365 -0.27 21.45 -3.93
CA HIS A 365 -0.02 20.14 -3.32
C HIS A 365 -1.03 19.84 -2.20
N THR A 366 -1.22 20.79 -1.27
CA THR A 366 -2.16 20.59 -0.15
C THR A 366 -3.61 20.47 -0.65
N ARG A 367 -3.99 21.22 -1.69
CA ARG A 367 -5.32 21.14 -2.32
C ARG A 367 -5.55 19.77 -2.98
N MET A 368 -4.59 19.25 -3.75
CA MET A 368 -4.70 17.92 -4.36
C MET A 368 -4.77 16.82 -3.30
N LEU A 369 -3.96 16.91 -2.25
CA LEU A 369 -4.00 15.96 -1.13
C LEU A 369 -5.36 15.96 -0.41
N LYS A 370 -5.95 17.14 -0.21
CA LYS A 370 -7.30 17.27 0.35
C LYS A 370 -8.37 16.66 -0.57
N GLN A 371 -8.32 16.96 -1.87
CA GLN A 371 -9.24 16.37 -2.85
C GLN A 371 -9.12 14.84 -2.86
N TYR A 372 -7.90 14.30 -2.76
CA TYR A 372 -7.69 12.87 -2.65
C TYR A 372 -8.21 12.29 -1.33
N ALA A 373 -8.09 13.02 -0.20
CA ALA A 373 -8.72 12.62 1.06
C ALA A 373 -10.26 12.52 0.90
N GLN A 374 -10.86 13.50 0.23
CA GLN A 374 -12.31 13.53 -0.01
C GLN A 374 -12.79 12.37 -0.90
N LEU A 375 -11.96 11.92 -1.84
CA LEU A 375 -12.25 10.76 -2.69
C LEU A 375 -12.40 9.44 -1.92
N HIS A 376 -11.84 9.33 -0.70
CA HIS A 376 -11.99 8.12 0.13
C HIS A 376 -13.38 7.99 0.76
N TYR A 377 -14.21 9.03 0.69
CA TYR A 377 -15.58 8.99 1.19
C TYR A 377 -16.51 8.56 0.06
N ASN A 378 -17.07 7.36 0.16
CA ASN A 378 -17.90 6.78 -0.87
C ASN A 378 -19.32 7.40 -0.84
N PRO A 379 -19.71 8.21 -1.83
CA PRO A 379 -21.03 8.85 -1.87
C PRO A 379 -22.17 7.84 -2.08
N GLU A 380 -21.92 6.67 -2.68
CA GLU A 380 -22.94 5.62 -2.85
C GLU A 380 -23.31 4.95 -1.53
N ARG A 381 -22.39 4.96 -0.56
CA ARG A 381 -22.55 4.32 0.76
C ARG A 381 -22.81 5.33 1.87
N GLY A 382 -23.40 6.49 1.53
CA GLY A 382 -23.76 7.52 2.50
C GLY A 382 -22.57 8.33 3.03
N GLY A 383 -21.46 8.38 2.28
CA GLY A 383 -20.26 9.14 2.65
C GLY A 383 -19.43 8.49 3.75
N ILE A 384 -19.43 7.16 3.84
CA ILE A 384 -18.50 6.43 4.71
C ILE A 384 -17.11 6.34 4.07
N LEU A 385 -16.09 6.11 4.89
CA LEU A 385 -14.73 5.83 4.41
C LEU A 385 -14.68 4.43 3.81
N ASP A 386 -14.67 4.40 2.48
CA ASP A 386 -14.62 3.20 1.67
C ASP A 386 -13.96 3.57 0.34
N LEU A 387 -12.72 3.12 0.16
CA LEU A 387 -11.93 3.44 -1.01
C LEU A 387 -12.08 2.27 -1.97
N GLU A 388 -12.66 2.55 -3.12
CA GLU A 388 -12.82 1.66 -4.26
C GLU A 388 -11.75 1.89 -5.36
N GLU A 389 -11.90 1.17 -6.48
CA GLU A 389 -10.95 1.08 -7.60
C GLU A 389 -10.76 2.43 -8.32
N ASP A 390 -11.80 2.95 -8.98
CA ASP A 390 -11.75 4.18 -9.79
C ASP A 390 -13.06 4.99 -9.73
N TYR A 391 -12.98 6.26 -10.14
CA TYR A 391 -14.03 7.24 -9.87
C TYR A 391 -14.31 8.16 -11.06
N TYR A 392 -15.55 8.59 -11.15
CA TYR A 392 -15.98 9.65 -12.04
C TYR A 392 -15.33 11.00 -11.63
N PRO A 393 -14.58 11.68 -12.52
CA PRO A 393 -13.86 12.92 -12.17
C PRO A 393 -14.77 14.13 -11.92
N ASP A 394 -16.02 14.08 -12.37
CA ASP A 394 -17.03 15.13 -12.21
C ASP A 394 -17.87 14.95 -10.94
N THR A 395 -18.15 13.71 -10.53
CA THR A 395 -19.06 13.43 -9.39
C THR A 395 -18.39 12.80 -8.18
N GLY A 396 -17.22 12.17 -8.34
CA GLY A 396 -16.54 11.44 -7.27
C GLY A 396 -17.20 10.10 -6.90
N TYR A 397 -18.17 9.63 -7.68
CA TYR A 397 -18.78 8.31 -7.50
C TYR A 397 -17.84 7.20 -8.00
N PRO A 398 -17.72 6.07 -7.29
CA PRO A 398 -17.05 4.88 -7.80
C PRO A 398 -17.63 4.44 -9.15
N ILE A 399 -16.80 3.91 -10.05
CA ILE A 399 -17.25 3.40 -11.35
C ILE A 399 -17.48 1.89 -11.30
N VAL A 400 -16.46 1.12 -10.87
CA VAL A 400 -16.55 -0.35 -10.86
C VAL A 400 -17.56 -0.84 -9.82
N GLY A 401 -17.48 -0.40 -8.55
CA GLY A 401 -18.56 -0.67 -7.59
C GLY A 401 -18.79 -2.14 -7.24
N LEU A 402 -17.89 -3.05 -7.65
CA LEU A 402 -18.09 -4.49 -7.54
C LEU A 402 -17.74 -5.01 -6.15
N LYS A 403 -18.13 -6.24 -5.82
CA LYS A 403 -17.88 -6.84 -4.49
C LYS A 403 -16.40 -6.90 -4.09
N ARG A 404 -15.48 -6.88 -5.06
CA ARG A 404 -14.03 -6.88 -4.82
C ARG A 404 -13.48 -5.49 -4.46
N SER A 405 -14.20 -4.42 -4.80
CA SER A 405 -13.72 -3.05 -4.79
C SER A 405 -13.60 -2.41 -3.40
N PRO A 406 -14.40 -2.75 -2.36
CA PRO A 406 -14.30 -2.03 -1.09
C PRO A 406 -12.94 -2.17 -0.40
N HIS A 407 -12.49 -1.07 0.19
CA HIS A 407 -11.20 -0.93 0.89
C HIS A 407 -9.96 -1.33 0.05
N TYR A 408 -10.01 -1.11 -1.27
CA TYR A 408 -8.96 -1.51 -2.21
C TYR A 408 -7.59 -0.90 -1.89
N PHE A 409 -6.55 -1.74 -1.91
CA PHE A 409 -5.18 -1.34 -1.59
C PHE A 409 -4.31 -1.34 -2.85
N HIS A 410 -4.56 -0.37 -3.73
CA HIS A 410 -3.81 -0.18 -4.98
C HIS A 410 -3.17 1.22 -5.07
N SER A 411 -2.97 1.86 -3.92
CA SER A 411 -2.55 3.25 -3.82
C SER A 411 -1.89 3.59 -2.49
N GLY A 412 -1.28 4.76 -2.35
CA GLY A 412 -0.59 5.26 -1.14
C GLY A 412 -1.25 6.52 -0.58
N TYR A 413 -1.18 6.75 0.73
CA TYR A 413 -1.66 7.98 1.38
C TYR A 413 -0.87 8.30 2.66
N ILE A 414 -0.59 7.31 3.51
CA ILE A 414 0.26 7.45 4.71
C ILE A 414 1.61 8.07 4.30
N ASP A 415 2.20 7.58 3.21
CA ASP A 415 3.46 8.12 2.71
C ASP A 415 3.34 9.58 2.28
N LEU A 416 2.27 9.96 1.58
CA LEU A 416 2.03 11.34 1.13
C LEU A 416 1.93 12.31 2.32
N ILE A 417 1.33 11.86 3.42
CA ILE A 417 1.26 12.65 4.66
C ILE A 417 2.66 12.81 5.25
N LEU A 418 3.39 11.71 5.48
CA LEU A 418 4.65 11.76 6.21
C LEU A 418 5.81 12.33 5.40
N SER A 419 5.91 12.01 4.11
CA SER A 419 7.00 12.43 3.22
C SER A 419 6.74 13.75 2.48
N GLY A 420 5.47 14.14 2.34
CA GLY A 420 5.01 15.35 1.64
C GLY A 420 4.48 16.43 2.58
N LEU A 421 3.28 16.24 3.16
CA LEU A 421 2.63 17.27 4.01
C LEU A 421 3.47 17.60 5.25
N VAL A 422 3.84 16.59 6.02
CA VAL A 422 4.77 16.70 7.16
C VAL A 422 6.19 16.97 6.66
N GLY A 423 6.54 16.35 5.53
CA GLY A 423 7.75 16.67 4.78
C GLY A 423 9.02 15.99 5.31
N ILE A 424 8.94 14.81 5.92
CA ILE A 424 10.11 14.03 6.32
C ILE A 424 10.83 13.55 5.05
N ARG A 425 12.01 14.09 4.77
CA ARG A 425 12.81 13.76 3.58
C ARG A 425 13.86 12.73 3.94
N ALA A 426 13.54 11.46 3.67
CA ALA A 426 14.40 10.34 4.01
C ALA A 426 15.75 10.40 3.27
N SER A 427 16.84 10.07 3.95
CA SER A 427 18.21 10.24 3.45
C SER A 427 19.08 9.03 3.78
N ALA A 428 20.11 8.82 2.95
CA ALA A 428 21.15 7.83 3.23
C ALA A 428 22.23 8.40 4.16
N ASP A 429 22.30 9.71 4.32
CA ASP A 429 23.22 10.37 5.25
C ASP A 429 22.66 10.34 6.68
N ASP A 430 23.52 10.54 7.67
CA ASP A 430 23.16 10.64 9.10
C ASP A 430 22.54 12.03 9.43
N ILE A 431 21.40 12.30 8.81
CA ILE A 431 20.64 13.55 8.96
C ILE A 431 19.14 13.26 9.07
N LEU A 432 18.42 14.10 9.81
CA LEU A 432 16.99 14.27 9.70
C LEU A 432 16.70 15.57 8.94
N GLU A 433 16.09 15.45 7.76
CA GLU A 433 15.61 16.57 6.96
C GLU A 433 14.09 16.64 6.96
N VAL A 434 13.55 17.82 7.24
CA VAL A 434 12.11 18.09 7.23
C VAL A 434 11.85 19.34 6.39
N ASN A 435 10.94 19.24 5.41
CA ASN A 435 10.49 20.36 4.59
C ASN A 435 8.99 20.25 4.31
N PRO A 436 8.13 20.76 5.21
CA PRO A 436 6.68 20.53 5.14
C PRO A 436 6.02 21.26 3.97
N LEU A 437 5.11 20.58 3.25
CA LEU A 437 4.29 21.15 2.18
C LEU A 437 2.86 21.44 2.68
N ALA A 438 2.75 22.16 3.78
CA ALA A 438 1.52 22.34 4.56
C ALA A 438 0.96 23.77 4.49
N ALA A 439 0.98 24.39 3.30
CA ALA A 439 0.76 25.83 3.13
C ALA A 439 -0.62 26.33 3.62
N THR A 440 -1.66 25.50 3.58
CA THR A 440 -3.03 25.84 4.03
C THR A 440 -3.42 25.16 5.35
N ILE A 441 -2.48 24.50 6.02
CA ILE A 441 -2.70 23.80 7.29
C ILE A 441 -2.25 24.69 8.45
N SER A 442 -3.16 24.99 9.37
CA SER A 442 -2.87 25.88 10.51
C SER A 442 -2.13 25.17 11.64
N TYR A 443 -2.33 23.87 11.81
CA TYR A 443 -1.54 23.03 12.70
C TYR A 443 -1.48 21.59 12.18
N PHE A 444 -0.38 20.88 12.48
CA PHE A 444 -0.31 19.43 12.41
C PHE A 444 0.69 18.89 13.45
N ARG A 445 0.55 17.63 13.83
CA ARG A 445 1.61 16.89 14.53
C ARG A 445 1.65 15.47 14.02
N ALA A 446 2.81 15.05 13.51
CA ALA A 446 3.16 13.66 13.31
C ALA A 446 4.07 13.22 14.46
N ASP A 447 3.72 12.16 15.15
CA ASP A 447 4.43 11.67 16.33
C ASP A 447 4.68 10.17 16.23
N ARG A 448 5.68 9.70 16.98
CA ARG A 448 6.09 8.30 17.04
C ARG A 448 6.52 7.73 15.70
N VAL A 449 7.04 8.59 14.82
CA VAL A 449 7.64 8.16 13.56
C VAL A 449 9.00 7.55 13.87
N MET A 450 9.27 6.34 13.38
CA MET A 450 10.61 5.75 13.49
C MET A 450 11.48 6.23 12.33
N TYR A 451 12.64 6.79 12.63
CA TYR A 451 13.60 7.24 11.63
C TYR A 451 15.03 6.96 12.12
N HIS A 452 15.79 6.17 11.36
CA HIS A 452 17.19 5.81 11.66
C HIS A 452 17.39 5.25 13.09
N GLY A 453 16.41 4.47 13.57
CA GLY A 453 16.39 3.89 14.91
C GLY A 453 15.83 4.80 16.03
N HIS A 454 15.61 6.08 15.75
CA HIS A 454 15.06 7.04 16.70
C HIS A 454 13.55 7.18 16.58
N GLU A 455 12.91 7.59 17.67
CA GLU A 455 11.53 8.06 17.64
C GLU A 455 11.54 9.58 17.41
N ILE A 456 10.89 10.05 16.34
CA ILE A 456 10.82 11.47 16.00
C ILE A 456 9.37 11.97 16.04
N ALA A 457 9.22 13.27 16.28
CA ALA A 457 7.98 13.99 16.08
C ALA A 457 8.23 15.29 15.29
N VAL A 458 7.28 15.65 14.42
CA VAL A 458 7.28 16.89 13.67
C VAL A 458 5.95 17.58 13.93
N GLN A 459 6.02 18.81 14.41
CA GLN A 459 4.86 19.62 14.75
C GLN A 459 4.91 20.95 14.01
N TRP A 460 3.76 21.38 13.51
CA TRP A 460 3.50 22.75 13.09
C TRP A 460 2.31 23.27 13.89
N ASP A 461 2.43 24.46 14.47
CA ASP A 461 1.33 25.16 15.11
C ASP A 461 1.47 26.66 14.83
N ALA A 462 0.63 27.21 13.96
CA ALA A 462 0.81 28.59 13.49
C ALA A 462 0.78 29.62 14.63
N ASP A 463 -0.01 29.38 15.68
CA ASP A 463 -0.18 30.31 16.80
C ASP A 463 0.14 29.70 18.18
N GLY A 464 0.43 28.40 18.25
CA GLY A 464 0.76 27.70 19.50
C GLY A 464 -0.46 27.28 20.32
N SER A 465 -1.68 27.53 19.83
CA SER A 465 -2.91 27.26 20.58
C SER A 465 -3.23 25.77 20.73
N ARG A 466 -2.70 24.91 19.85
CA ARG A 466 -3.00 23.47 19.84
C ARG A 466 -2.04 22.67 20.72
N TYR A 467 -0.74 22.95 20.64
CA TYR A 467 0.30 22.14 21.27
C TYR A 467 1.19 22.91 22.25
N GLY A 468 1.06 24.23 22.34
CA GLY A 468 1.87 25.10 23.18
C GLY A 468 2.86 25.95 22.38
N PRO A 469 4.01 25.42 21.93
CA PRO A 469 4.97 26.21 21.18
C PRO A 469 4.48 26.43 19.73
N ALA A 470 4.39 27.70 19.34
CA ALA A 470 4.13 28.10 17.96
C ALA A 470 5.33 27.77 17.04
N GLY A 471 5.06 27.69 15.74
CA GLY A 471 6.01 27.40 14.69
C GLY A 471 6.20 25.90 14.41
N LEU A 472 7.18 25.60 13.58
CA LEU A 472 7.66 24.27 13.26
C LEU A 472 8.60 23.80 14.38
N GLN A 473 8.38 22.59 14.90
CA GLN A 473 9.19 21.94 15.93
C GLN A 473 9.55 20.53 15.46
N ILE A 474 10.80 20.13 15.68
CA ILE A 474 11.30 18.78 15.41
C ILE A 474 11.82 18.21 16.72
N GLU A 475 11.32 17.03 17.08
CA GLU A 475 11.73 16.28 18.26
C GLU A 475 12.42 14.98 17.86
N VAL A 476 13.47 14.61 18.60
CA VAL A 476 14.13 13.30 18.54
C VAL A 476 14.18 12.76 19.97
N ASP A 477 13.67 11.55 20.16
CA ASP A 477 13.56 10.86 21.45
C ASP A 477 12.94 11.75 22.55
N GLY A 478 11.89 12.48 22.18
CA GLY A 478 11.13 13.37 23.06
C GLY A 478 11.81 14.70 23.39
N LYS A 479 12.89 15.08 22.69
CA LYS A 479 13.59 16.36 22.88
C LYS A 479 13.53 17.19 21.61
N VAL A 480 13.14 18.47 21.73
CA VAL A 480 13.20 19.42 20.62
C VAL A 480 14.66 19.62 20.20
N VAL A 481 14.97 19.34 18.93
CA VAL A 481 16.31 19.46 18.35
C VAL A 481 16.42 20.58 17.32
N ALA A 482 15.30 21.01 16.74
CA ALA A 482 15.24 22.16 15.84
C ALA A 482 13.84 22.81 15.85
N SER A 483 13.79 24.10 15.55
CA SER A 483 12.55 24.86 15.49
C SER A 483 12.63 26.01 14.49
N SER A 484 11.50 26.46 13.96
CA SER A 484 11.38 27.64 13.11
C SER A 484 10.04 28.35 13.33
N PRO A 485 9.96 29.70 13.34
CA PRO A 485 8.69 30.40 13.44
C PRO A 485 7.79 30.22 12.20
N THR A 486 8.35 29.80 11.08
CA THR A 486 7.62 29.56 9.82
C THR A 486 7.90 28.17 9.29
N LEU A 487 7.01 27.64 8.46
CA LEU A 487 7.27 26.45 7.66
C LEU A 487 8.50 26.70 6.76
N THR A 488 9.54 25.91 6.96
CA THR A 488 10.80 26.00 6.22
C THR A 488 11.53 24.67 6.27
N ARG A 489 12.52 24.50 5.41
CA ARG A 489 13.40 23.35 5.41
C ARG A 489 14.34 23.41 6.62
N LEU A 490 14.32 22.37 7.44
CA LEU A 490 15.24 22.16 8.56
C LEU A 490 16.04 20.88 8.34
N LYS A 491 17.33 20.92 8.68
CA LYS A 491 18.25 19.77 8.65
C LYS A 491 18.94 19.65 9.99
N VAL A 492 18.91 18.47 10.57
CA VAL A 492 19.50 18.15 11.87
C VAL A 492 20.44 16.96 11.70
N PRO A 493 21.72 17.04 12.11
CA PRO A 493 22.57 15.86 12.18
C PRO A 493 21.95 14.80 13.10
N LEU A 494 21.83 13.58 12.62
CA LEU A 494 21.20 12.48 13.36
C LEU A 494 21.96 11.18 13.06
N ALA A 495 22.85 10.81 13.98
CA ALA A 495 23.53 9.52 13.89
C ALA A 495 22.51 8.39 14.05
N ARG A 496 22.65 7.34 13.24
CA ARG A 496 21.77 6.17 13.31
C ARG A 496 21.94 5.38 14.61
N THR A 497 20.84 4.81 15.08
CA THR A 497 20.83 3.79 16.13
C THR A 497 20.21 2.50 15.61
N THR A 498 20.54 1.37 16.23
CA THR A 498 19.95 0.08 15.83
C THR A 498 18.47 0.05 16.18
N PRO A 499 17.55 -0.13 15.21
CA PRO A 499 16.13 -0.27 15.51
C PRO A 499 15.86 -1.55 16.31
N ALA A 500 14.68 -1.63 16.91
CA ALA A 500 14.24 -2.85 17.58
C ALA A 500 14.34 -4.08 16.65
N PRO A 501 14.76 -5.25 17.16
CA PRO A 501 14.82 -6.46 16.38
C PRO A 501 13.42 -6.89 15.94
N ILE A 502 13.32 -7.51 14.77
CA ILE A 502 12.06 -8.01 14.23
C ILE A 502 11.65 -9.29 14.97
N GLU A 503 10.52 -9.23 15.67
CA GLU A 503 9.91 -10.40 16.31
C GLU A 503 9.14 -11.26 15.29
N ARG A 504 9.59 -12.51 15.08
CA ARG A 504 8.97 -13.44 14.12
C ARG A 504 8.19 -14.54 14.82
N ARG A 505 7.01 -14.19 15.35
CA ARG A 505 6.02 -15.17 15.80
C ARG A 505 5.37 -15.81 14.56
N ILE A 506 5.58 -17.11 14.35
CA ILE A 506 5.11 -17.84 13.15
C ILE A 506 3.81 -18.56 13.46
N ALA A 507 2.73 -18.16 12.80
CA ALA A 507 1.45 -18.87 12.88
C ALA A 507 1.55 -20.20 12.13
N LYS A 508 1.22 -21.28 12.84
CA LYS A 508 1.26 -22.67 12.35
C LYS A 508 -0.08 -23.17 11.81
N SER A 509 -1.14 -22.40 12.02
CA SER A 509 -2.50 -22.71 11.56
C SER A 509 -2.82 -22.21 10.16
N ILE A 510 -1.93 -21.44 9.52
CA ILE A 510 -2.22 -20.76 8.24
C ILE A 510 -2.49 -21.74 7.10
N GLN A 511 -3.71 -21.69 6.56
CA GLN A 511 -4.17 -22.41 5.38
C GLN A 511 -4.35 -21.44 4.21
N LEU A 512 -3.38 -21.41 3.29
CA LEU A 512 -3.37 -20.42 2.19
C LEU A 512 -4.41 -20.68 1.09
N SER A 513 -4.94 -21.90 0.98
CA SER A 513 -5.95 -22.28 0.00
C SER A 513 -6.88 -23.35 0.57
N SER A 514 -8.15 -23.34 0.15
CA SER A 514 -9.13 -24.38 0.47
C SER A 514 -8.69 -25.79 0.03
N THR A 515 -7.76 -25.89 -0.93
CA THR A 515 -7.20 -27.15 -1.44
C THR A 515 -5.92 -27.60 -0.72
N THR A 516 -5.35 -26.77 0.14
CA THR A 516 -4.19 -27.14 0.97
C THR A 516 -4.57 -28.30 1.89
N ALA A 517 -3.73 -29.35 1.92
CA ALA A 517 -4.01 -30.54 2.71
C ALA A 517 -3.93 -30.27 4.21
N TYR A 518 -2.87 -29.60 4.66
CA TYR A 518 -2.64 -29.18 6.05
C TYR A 518 -1.82 -27.88 6.12
N PRO A 519 -1.97 -27.07 7.18
CA PRO A 519 -3.00 -27.18 8.22
C PRO A 519 -4.40 -27.01 7.61
N LYS A 520 -5.40 -27.62 8.26
CA LYS A 520 -6.79 -27.64 7.76
C LYS A 520 -7.80 -27.38 8.86
N GLY A 521 -8.71 -26.45 8.60
CA GLY A 521 -9.83 -26.14 9.48
C GLY A 521 -10.97 -27.15 9.39
N SER A 522 -11.68 -27.36 10.49
CA SER A 522 -13.00 -28.01 10.52
C SER A 522 -13.84 -27.50 11.69
N VAL A 523 -15.15 -27.69 11.64
CA VAL A 523 -16.08 -27.18 12.65
C VAL A 523 -17.04 -28.26 13.14
N SER A 524 -17.61 -28.03 14.32
CA SER A 524 -18.60 -28.92 14.97
C SER A 524 -19.92 -29.10 14.23
N ILE A 525 -20.15 -28.35 13.15
CA ILE A 525 -21.41 -28.27 12.42
C ILE A 525 -21.24 -28.89 11.03
N GLY A 526 -22.16 -29.77 10.65
CA GLY A 526 -22.16 -30.40 9.33
C GLY A 526 -22.62 -29.45 8.22
N GLY A 527 -22.18 -29.72 6.98
CA GLY A 527 -22.66 -29.03 5.78
C GLY A 527 -22.14 -27.61 5.56
N VAL A 528 -21.08 -27.20 6.28
CA VAL A 528 -20.44 -25.89 6.11
C VAL A 528 -19.49 -25.91 4.91
N ASP A 529 -19.54 -24.86 4.10
CA ASP A 529 -18.64 -24.67 2.96
C ASP A 529 -17.17 -24.58 3.42
N ALA A 530 -16.29 -25.35 2.77
CA ALA A 530 -14.86 -25.33 3.03
C ALA A 530 -14.25 -23.95 2.82
N ARG A 531 -14.82 -23.12 1.93
CA ARG A 531 -14.37 -21.72 1.73
C ARG A 531 -14.52 -20.88 3.00
N SER A 532 -15.68 -20.97 3.64
CA SER A 532 -15.95 -20.23 4.89
C SER A 532 -15.06 -20.72 6.05
N ILE A 533 -14.73 -22.01 6.09
CA ILE A 533 -13.86 -22.57 7.15
C ILE A 533 -12.42 -22.11 6.98
N TYR A 534 -11.84 -22.19 5.77
CA TYR A 534 -10.44 -21.77 5.58
C TYR A 534 -10.26 -20.27 5.88
N GLY A 535 -11.27 -19.43 5.60
CA GLY A 535 -11.22 -17.99 5.87
C GLY A 535 -11.03 -17.62 7.35
N SER A 536 -11.14 -18.58 8.28
CA SER A 536 -10.82 -18.37 9.71
C SER A 536 -9.38 -18.71 10.07
N ILE A 537 -8.56 -19.11 9.10
CA ILE A 537 -7.15 -19.46 9.27
C ILE A 537 -6.34 -19.11 8.00
N ASP A 538 -6.77 -18.13 7.23
CA ASP A 538 -6.18 -17.82 5.92
C ASP A 538 -5.10 -16.73 5.97
N GLY A 539 -4.83 -16.23 7.18
CA GLY A 539 -3.83 -15.22 7.48
C GLY A 539 -4.35 -13.79 7.46
N ARG A 540 -5.66 -13.56 7.22
CA ARG A 540 -6.24 -12.23 7.05
C ARG A 540 -7.09 -11.79 8.24
N ILE A 541 -7.01 -10.51 8.61
CA ILE A 541 -7.77 -9.95 9.74
C ILE A 541 -8.28 -8.55 9.40
N TRP A 542 -9.60 -8.38 9.36
CA TRP A 542 -10.28 -7.09 9.37
C TRP A 542 -11.66 -7.19 10.03
N PHE A 543 -12.25 -6.02 10.30
CA PHE A 543 -13.53 -5.89 11.01
C PHE A 543 -14.46 -4.86 10.35
N PHE A 544 -14.37 -4.72 9.02
CA PHE A 544 -15.26 -3.88 8.23
C PHE A 544 -16.72 -4.41 8.32
N PRO A 545 -17.71 -3.55 8.61
CA PRO A 545 -19.11 -3.97 8.77
C PRO A 545 -19.80 -4.35 7.44
N GLU A 546 -19.27 -3.94 6.30
CA GLU A 546 -19.79 -4.19 4.97
C GLU A 546 -19.87 -5.69 4.68
N THR A 547 -21.06 -6.19 4.37
CA THR A 547 -21.29 -7.64 4.23
C THR A 547 -20.64 -8.25 3.00
N ASP A 548 -20.33 -7.44 1.98
CA ASP A 548 -19.71 -7.91 0.73
C ASP A 548 -18.24 -8.30 0.91
N VAL A 549 -17.58 -7.82 1.98
CA VAL A 549 -16.19 -8.14 2.32
C VAL A 549 -16.09 -8.94 3.63
N ALA A 550 -17.13 -9.67 4.01
CA ALA A 550 -17.12 -10.41 5.28
C ALA A 550 -16.08 -11.55 5.26
N ASN A 551 -15.15 -11.57 6.23
CA ASN A 551 -14.19 -12.67 6.42
C ASN A 551 -14.61 -13.66 7.53
N GLY A 552 -14.14 -14.90 7.40
CA GLY A 552 -14.21 -15.91 8.45
C GLY A 552 -15.49 -16.75 8.49
N TRP A 553 -15.57 -17.61 9.49
CA TRP A 553 -16.66 -18.55 9.67
C TRP A 553 -17.67 -18.04 10.70
N SER A 554 -18.95 -18.17 10.39
CA SER A 554 -20.06 -17.74 11.26
C SER A 554 -20.84 -18.94 11.80
N THR A 555 -21.17 -18.92 13.09
CA THR A 555 -22.03 -19.92 13.73
C THR A 555 -23.52 -19.69 13.43
N PRO A 556 -24.37 -20.71 13.65
CA PRO A 556 -25.79 -20.50 13.93
C PRO A 556 -26.01 -19.61 15.16
N ILE A 557 -27.26 -19.18 15.35
CA ILE A 557 -27.69 -18.42 16.52
C ILE A 557 -27.46 -19.26 17.79
N GLY A 558 -26.86 -18.66 18.80
CA GLY A 558 -26.59 -19.27 20.10
C GLY A 558 -27.85 -19.71 20.83
N ASN A 559 -27.84 -20.96 21.28
CA ASN A 559 -28.89 -21.59 22.06
C ASN A 559 -28.36 -22.26 23.35
N GLY A 560 -27.14 -21.91 23.77
CA GLY A 560 -26.45 -22.51 24.92
C GLY A 560 -25.62 -23.76 24.61
N THR A 561 -25.58 -24.22 23.35
CA THR A 561 -24.75 -25.37 22.95
C THR A 561 -23.30 -24.95 22.68
N GLU A 562 -22.35 -25.76 23.14
CA GLU A 562 -20.94 -25.59 22.81
C GLU A 562 -20.67 -25.93 21.34
N LEU A 563 -19.92 -25.07 20.67
CA LEU A 563 -19.40 -25.27 19.32
C LEU A 563 -17.87 -25.34 19.36
N TRP A 564 -17.27 -25.90 18.31
CA TRP A 564 -15.83 -25.87 18.16
C TRP A 564 -15.38 -25.56 16.73
N PHE A 565 -14.24 -24.90 16.63
CA PHE A 565 -13.42 -24.78 15.43
C PHE A 565 -12.08 -25.49 15.71
N GLN A 566 -11.68 -26.41 14.83
CA GLN A 566 -10.49 -27.24 14.96
C GLN A 566 -9.52 -26.94 13.83
N VAL A 567 -8.22 -26.95 14.15
CA VAL A 567 -7.13 -27.00 13.19
C VAL A 567 -6.45 -28.36 13.30
N ASP A 568 -6.36 -29.07 12.18
CA ASP A 568 -5.54 -30.27 12.00
C ASP A 568 -4.24 -29.88 11.30
N PHE A 569 -3.11 -30.10 11.96
CA PHE A 569 -1.79 -29.80 11.39
C PHE A 569 -1.27 -30.92 10.48
N GLY A 570 -1.91 -32.08 10.45
CA GLY A 570 -1.45 -33.27 9.71
C GLY A 570 -0.20 -33.94 10.31
N ALA A 571 0.47 -33.29 11.25
CA ALA A 571 1.64 -33.79 11.97
C ALA A 571 1.71 -33.21 13.38
N ASN A 572 2.44 -33.90 14.26
CA ASN A 572 2.68 -33.42 15.62
C ASN A 572 3.41 -32.08 15.59
N THR A 573 2.76 -31.05 16.13
CA THR A 573 3.22 -29.67 16.09
C THR A 573 3.34 -29.14 17.51
N SER A 574 4.48 -28.52 17.83
CA SER A 574 4.68 -27.88 19.12
C SER A 574 3.95 -26.54 19.14
N ILE A 575 3.16 -26.29 20.17
CA ILE A 575 2.27 -25.12 20.30
C ILE A 575 2.19 -24.65 21.75
N SER A 576 1.93 -23.36 21.95
CA SER A 576 1.86 -22.76 23.29
C SER A 576 1.00 -21.49 23.38
N ALA A 577 0.55 -20.94 22.27
CA ALA A 577 -0.30 -19.75 22.29
C ALA A 577 -1.21 -19.66 21.08
N ALA A 578 -2.25 -18.85 21.17
CA ALA A 578 -3.10 -18.49 20.05
C ALA A 578 -3.60 -17.05 20.14
N ASP A 579 -3.88 -16.49 18.98
CA ASP A 579 -4.57 -15.21 18.81
C ASP A 579 -5.90 -15.50 18.12
N LEU A 580 -7.00 -15.02 18.74
CA LEU A 580 -8.36 -15.20 18.24
C LEU A 580 -8.93 -13.84 17.85
N ALA A 581 -9.43 -13.73 16.62
CA ALA A 581 -10.12 -12.54 16.14
C ALA A 581 -11.62 -12.84 15.98
N PHE A 582 -12.47 -12.06 16.65
CA PHE A 582 -13.92 -12.18 16.56
C PHE A 582 -14.53 -10.89 16.01
N PHE A 583 -15.40 -11.03 15.03
CA PHE A 583 -16.21 -9.93 14.53
C PHE A 583 -17.48 -9.76 15.36
N ALA A 584 -17.80 -8.52 15.71
CA ALA A 584 -19.01 -8.15 16.42
C ALA A 584 -19.68 -6.96 15.74
N ASP A 585 -20.98 -7.07 15.52
CA ASP A 585 -21.83 -6.02 14.97
C ASP A 585 -23.25 -6.28 15.44
N GLU A 586 -23.80 -5.33 16.21
CA GLU A 586 -25.12 -5.48 16.81
C GLU A 586 -26.23 -5.58 15.75
N GLY A 587 -26.14 -4.78 14.69
CA GLY A 587 -27.12 -4.73 13.60
C GLY A 587 -27.18 -6.04 12.80
N GLN A 588 -26.06 -6.75 12.68
CA GLN A 588 -25.96 -8.06 12.03
C GLN A 588 -26.16 -9.25 12.99
N GLY A 589 -26.31 -8.99 14.29
CA GLY A 589 -26.51 -9.99 15.32
C GLY A 589 -25.26 -10.81 15.65
N PHE A 590 -24.06 -10.24 15.49
CA PHE A 590 -22.78 -10.85 15.83
C PHE A 590 -22.22 -10.29 17.14
N ASP A 591 -21.67 -11.18 17.97
CA ASP A 591 -20.91 -10.80 19.16
C ASP A 591 -19.80 -11.83 19.45
N VAL A 592 -18.92 -11.52 20.39
CA VAL A 592 -17.98 -12.49 20.97
C VAL A 592 -18.73 -13.62 21.69
N PRO A 593 -18.14 -14.83 21.81
CA PRO A 593 -18.74 -15.89 22.61
C PRO A 593 -18.93 -15.49 24.08
N GLU A 594 -19.74 -16.24 24.83
CA GLU A 594 -19.88 -16.06 26.28
C GLU A 594 -18.63 -16.56 27.02
N MET A 595 -18.09 -17.69 26.55
CA MET A 595 -16.91 -18.34 27.10
C MET A 595 -16.17 -19.11 26.01
N TYR A 596 -14.87 -19.31 26.21
CA TYR A 596 -14.03 -20.09 25.32
C TYR A 596 -12.95 -20.86 26.08
N ARG A 597 -12.46 -21.95 25.48
CA ARG A 597 -11.28 -22.69 25.92
C ARG A 597 -10.53 -23.30 24.74
N ILE A 598 -9.27 -23.63 24.97
CA ILE A 598 -8.43 -24.33 24.00
C ILE A 598 -8.27 -25.78 24.45
N GLN A 599 -8.48 -26.72 23.54
CA GLN A 599 -8.23 -28.13 23.75
C GLN A 599 -7.19 -28.65 22.75
N VAL A 600 -6.37 -29.59 23.22
CA VAL A 600 -5.37 -30.30 22.41
C VAL A 600 -5.74 -31.77 22.31
N ALA A 601 -5.46 -32.38 21.16
CA ALA A 601 -5.66 -33.81 20.99
C ALA A 601 -4.58 -34.59 21.75
N SER A 602 -5.00 -35.60 22.51
CA SER A 602 -4.16 -36.54 23.26
C SER A 602 -4.64 -37.97 22.97
N GLY A 603 -4.04 -38.60 21.95
CA GLY A 603 -4.58 -39.83 21.36
C GLY A 603 -5.93 -39.56 20.69
N ASP A 604 -6.95 -40.35 21.02
CA ASP A 604 -8.32 -40.17 20.53
C ASP A 604 -9.17 -39.23 21.41
N ALA A 605 -8.60 -38.70 22.50
CA ALA A 605 -9.29 -37.83 23.44
C ALA A 605 -8.91 -36.34 23.25
N TRP A 606 -9.81 -35.47 23.68
CA TRP A 606 -9.57 -34.03 23.80
C TRP A 606 -9.37 -33.67 25.26
N VAL A 607 -8.30 -32.94 25.55
CA VAL A 607 -8.00 -32.42 26.89
C VAL A 607 -7.83 -30.91 26.83
N ASP A 608 -8.28 -30.21 27.87
CA ASP A 608 -8.04 -28.77 28.01
C ASP A 608 -6.54 -28.49 28.06
N ALA A 609 -6.12 -27.38 27.44
CA ALA A 609 -4.72 -26.98 27.44
C ALA A 609 -4.24 -26.69 28.88
N SER A 610 -3.12 -27.33 29.26
CA SER A 610 -2.56 -27.22 30.61
C SER A 610 -2.01 -25.82 30.90
N GLU A 611 -2.23 -25.32 32.12
CA GLU A 611 -1.75 -24.01 32.58
C GLU A 611 -2.20 -22.85 31.67
N ALA A 612 -3.40 -22.96 31.08
CA ALA A 612 -3.92 -21.95 30.17
C ALA A 612 -4.19 -20.62 30.88
N LYS A 613 -3.79 -19.53 30.24
CA LYS A 613 -4.05 -18.14 30.60
C LYS A 613 -4.93 -17.54 29.50
N TYR A 614 -6.23 -17.46 29.78
CA TYR A 614 -7.22 -16.92 28.85
C TYR A 614 -7.28 -15.39 28.98
N GLY A 615 -7.03 -14.69 27.87
CA GLY A 615 -7.32 -13.28 27.75
C GLY A 615 -8.81 -12.98 27.82
N LYS A 616 -9.15 -11.72 28.08
CA LYS A 616 -10.53 -11.26 27.98
C LYS A 616 -10.95 -11.29 26.50
N LEU A 617 -12.16 -11.78 26.22
CA LEU A 617 -12.74 -11.72 24.88
C LEU A 617 -12.87 -10.27 24.39
N VAL A 618 -12.38 -10.02 23.18
CA VAL A 618 -12.32 -8.69 22.55
C VAL A 618 -13.14 -8.71 21.26
N ALA A 619 -14.20 -7.90 21.22
CA ALA A 619 -14.99 -7.65 20.03
C ALA A 619 -14.20 -6.76 19.05
N ASN A 620 -14.09 -7.17 17.79
CA ASN A 620 -13.35 -6.44 16.74
C ASN A 620 -11.92 -6.09 17.18
N GLY A 621 -11.21 -7.10 17.69
CA GLY A 621 -9.83 -7.01 18.15
C GLY A 621 -9.23 -8.39 18.38
N ILE A 622 -8.06 -8.44 19.02
CA ILE A 622 -7.35 -9.71 19.27
C ILE A 622 -7.55 -10.17 20.71
N THR A 623 -8.05 -11.40 20.86
CA THR A 623 -8.08 -12.13 22.13
C THR A 623 -6.88 -13.07 22.19
N GLU A 624 -5.94 -12.78 23.07
CA GLU A 624 -4.75 -13.60 23.26
C GLU A 624 -4.99 -14.73 24.27
N VAL A 625 -4.39 -15.90 24.03
CA VAL A 625 -4.38 -17.01 24.98
C VAL A 625 -3.03 -17.72 24.93
N GLY A 626 -2.49 -18.05 26.10
CA GLY A 626 -1.26 -18.83 26.25
C GLY A 626 -1.48 -20.07 27.10
N TRP A 627 -0.67 -21.11 26.92
CA TRP A 627 -0.70 -22.34 27.73
C TRP A 627 0.69 -22.97 27.78
N ALA A 628 0.88 -23.96 28.67
CA ALA A 628 2.14 -24.70 28.73
C ALA A 628 2.39 -25.44 27.41
N ARG A 629 3.64 -25.42 26.91
CA ARG A 629 3.99 -26.01 25.62
C ARG A 629 3.48 -27.44 25.49
N ALA A 630 2.69 -27.69 24.46
CA ALA A 630 2.16 -29.01 24.11
C ALA A 630 2.63 -29.41 22.71
N THR A 631 2.69 -30.72 22.45
CA THR A 631 2.89 -31.28 21.11
C THR A 631 1.63 -32.02 20.74
N SER A 632 0.95 -31.58 19.69
CA SER A 632 -0.30 -32.20 19.24
C SER A 632 -0.46 -32.09 17.72
N SER A 633 -1.16 -33.05 17.13
CA SER A 633 -1.54 -32.99 15.71
C SER A 633 -2.79 -32.15 15.47
N LYS A 634 -3.62 -31.91 16.50
CA LYS A 634 -4.87 -31.17 16.38
C LYS A 634 -5.12 -30.29 17.60
N VAL A 635 -5.72 -29.14 17.35
CA VAL A 635 -6.12 -28.17 18.36
C VAL A 635 -7.53 -27.73 18.04
N ARG A 636 -8.36 -27.50 19.05
CA ARG A 636 -9.65 -26.86 18.85
C ARG A 636 -9.93 -25.75 19.84
N LEU A 637 -10.49 -24.67 19.32
CA LEU A 637 -11.18 -23.63 20.06
C LEU A 637 -12.60 -24.13 20.34
N VAL A 638 -12.95 -24.29 21.61
CA VAL A 638 -14.32 -24.63 22.04
C VAL A 638 -14.94 -23.37 22.66
N PHE A 639 -16.16 -23.03 22.26
CA PHE A 639 -16.82 -21.81 22.70
C PHE A 639 -18.34 -21.91 22.65
N THR A 640 -19.01 -21.05 23.41
CA THR A 640 -20.48 -20.97 23.45
C THR A 640 -20.93 -19.61 22.93
N PRO A 641 -21.63 -19.52 21.79
CA PRO A 641 -22.26 -18.28 21.37
C PRO A 641 -23.28 -17.81 22.41
N GLN A 642 -23.33 -16.50 22.68
CA GLN A 642 -24.35 -15.93 23.56
C GLN A 642 -25.76 -16.22 23.03
N SER A 643 -26.73 -16.39 23.93
CA SER A 643 -28.12 -16.66 23.54
C SER A 643 -28.65 -15.57 22.59
N GLY A 644 -29.16 -15.98 21.42
CA GLY A 644 -29.71 -15.06 20.42
C GLY A 644 -28.67 -14.35 19.55
N LYS A 645 -27.37 -14.59 19.75
CA LYS A 645 -26.28 -14.00 18.94
C LYS A 645 -25.53 -15.08 18.16
N LYS A 646 -24.97 -14.70 17.01
CA LYS A 646 -23.99 -15.52 16.26
C LYS A 646 -22.58 -15.13 16.66
N VAL A 647 -21.63 -16.04 16.51
CA VAL A 647 -20.19 -15.74 16.59
C VAL A 647 -19.60 -15.82 15.20
N ARG A 648 -18.81 -14.83 14.80
CA ARG A 648 -17.97 -14.90 13.59
C ARG A 648 -16.51 -14.93 13.99
N LEU A 649 -15.87 -16.07 13.76
CA LEU A 649 -14.43 -16.26 13.94
C LEU A 649 -13.74 -15.76 12.67
N VAL A 650 -13.08 -14.61 12.78
CA VAL A 650 -12.34 -14.00 11.67
C VAL A 650 -11.02 -14.71 11.45
N GLU A 651 -10.30 -15.04 12.53
CA GLU A 651 -8.99 -15.69 12.43
C GLU A 651 -8.65 -16.45 13.72
N PHE A 652 -8.02 -17.61 13.57
CA PHE A 652 -7.46 -18.44 14.65
C PHE A 652 -5.99 -18.76 14.38
N LYS A 653 -5.10 -17.89 14.84
CA LYS A 653 -3.64 -18.10 14.73
C LYS A 653 -3.13 -18.93 15.90
N ILE A 654 -2.41 -20.01 15.63
CA ILE A 654 -1.79 -20.88 16.65
C ILE A 654 -0.27 -20.84 16.51
N PHE A 655 0.45 -20.75 17.62
CA PHE A 655 1.91 -20.52 17.68
C PHE A 655 2.65 -21.55 18.52
#